data_AF-A0AA97I1L1-F1
#
_entry.id   AF-A0AA97I1L1-F1
#
_cell.length_a   1.000
_cell.length_b   1.000
_cell.length_c   1.000
_cell.angle_alpha   90.00
_cell.angle_beta   90.00
_cell.angle_gamma   90.00
#
_symmetry.space_group_name_H-M   'P 1'
#
loop_
_entity.id
_entity.type
_entity.pdbx_description
1 polymer ?
#
loop_
_entity_poly.entity_id
_entity_poly.type
_entity_poly.pdbx_seq_one_letter_code
_entity_poly.pdbx_strand_id
1 'polypeptide(L)'
;MKSNQFIKIAGALFFTCMFLGFIIPGAFALEVSEAPLNPEFVEYFEEEQQDKGAPVMMLAAVPGESEPHNEILGEIPSPVVVQWPMEISVSAMDISNEIPTESYFDLRLEDRVGSVKDQGDCGSCWAFAAMGSLESFFLTSENLDFSENNLKNTHGYNYGHDEGGNAYMATAYLSRWSGPVLEKDDPYQEYSAISPKNLKVQKHVQNVEFLPKRKDRSDVTKIKQAVKEYGGVYSSMYWSNGFYDSEHCSYFDPWLIGGGHAVLIVGWDDNYSKDNFSFTPPGDGAFIVRNSWGPEWGDDGYFYQSYYDADRGCKAVFTGEDTEYYTDIYQYDTLGWTKEIGLNSETAYFANVFTARNADRLGAVGFYTPSPDADYEVSIYNNPKNGPLSNKEPVSTLKGSFALPGYHTVDLAKSVILAPGEKFSVVVKLTTPAYTLPIAVESPIAKYSTMASANKGESFISDDGEKWDDLTKYYPDTNVCLKAFTIYESPEISLMPGNVSLKKGQVKNLDIVMSRSPRGLSGYELSIKPTDSSVVNIKDISFPKWATLNQNTRTDDKFILKAVDLEAEIQGGPDEIVLGTIKVEAVSDGKTGFETEIIQIDADGGDQITTTVTPNEINVLKPVREESKNIDINIPGLKIKKNNGTNRIQLNLTGTGAVVSKDKKNVTLRRESFDLTLSTGENTTEKDGMMEGNIRSIKLKTHPTMINSETGSLLSGSIEAELNNIPEGANIKTVLTSSVSDKSRNYFAAAASQTGLSLKDVACSMEVNLDGINDVEDIKEASVFISVPAEWVDSVGGSQNVKIIRIGDTGELSVLKTTFAGFDENGDMKFEGFSPEGFCEFGLVAVAKSTTDNTGVTSHTGSGGISDVSAAMTDSIKSGDRFTLKMSKTPVTELSFRAKENINELMITAEDKIPATSLIMPEGKLLSFVDIELYHTTTDKLNDGIIKFSVPKILIEEQKSSSGDVKLYVLNENIWVLAETVFNEFKDGKACFTATTDTLSDIAITISDDDSLKTDETDDELSQQNNDISGTDSEKSGNLGETKEQKSPLPGLFVLISAGTAIYIRKRFL
;
A
#
# COMPACT_ATOMS: atom_id res chain seq x y z
N MET A 1 17.86 91.82 -6.24
CA MET A 1 18.30 91.86 -7.66
C MET A 1 19.57 91.02 -7.81
N LYS A 2 19.87 90.53 -9.02
CA LYS A 2 20.99 89.62 -9.35
C LYS A 2 20.94 88.25 -8.65
N SER A 3 20.03 87.40 -9.12
CA SER A 3 20.23 85.95 -9.11
C SER A 3 21.18 85.52 -10.24
N ASN A 4 21.40 84.21 -10.38
CA ASN A 4 22.02 83.54 -11.54
C ASN A 4 23.51 83.84 -11.80
N GLN A 5 24.39 83.27 -10.97
CA GLN A 5 25.45 82.36 -11.47
C GLN A 5 26.10 81.56 -10.32
N PHE A 6 25.46 80.47 -9.89
CA PHE A 6 26.11 79.35 -9.18
C PHE A 6 25.28 78.05 -9.27
N ILE A 7 24.76 77.74 -10.48
CA ILE A 7 24.15 76.45 -10.81
C ILE A 7 24.76 75.95 -12.12
N LYS A 8 25.88 75.22 -12.01
CA LYS A 8 26.48 74.33 -13.03
C LYS A 8 27.78 73.68 -12.50
N ILE A 9 27.66 72.90 -11.43
CA ILE A 9 28.51 71.78 -10.95
C ILE A 9 27.77 71.25 -9.71
N ALA A 10 26.87 70.29 -9.92
CA ALA A 10 26.07 69.58 -8.91
C ALA A 10 25.20 68.49 -9.58
N GLY A 11 24.43 68.89 -10.60
CA GLY A 11 23.51 68.01 -11.36
C GLY A 11 24.15 67.17 -12.47
N ALA A 12 25.39 66.71 -12.28
CA ALA A 12 26.14 65.90 -13.25
C ALA A 12 26.87 64.70 -12.61
N LEU A 13 26.47 64.34 -11.39
CA LEU A 13 27.00 63.20 -10.62
C LEU A 13 25.86 62.36 -10.00
N PHE A 14 24.64 62.53 -10.52
CA PHE A 14 23.40 61.92 -10.03
C PHE A 14 22.59 61.22 -11.15
N PHE A 15 23.19 61.03 -12.33
CA PHE A 15 22.55 60.40 -13.50
C PHE A 15 23.52 59.47 -14.27
N THR A 16 24.39 58.78 -13.52
CA THR A 16 25.26 57.71 -14.06
C THR A 16 25.54 56.62 -13.02
N CYS A 17 24.57 56.38 -12.12
CA CYS A 17 24.55 55.27 -11.16
C CYS A 17 23.17 54.56 -11.12
N MET A 18 22.38 54.69 -12.19
CA MET A 18 21.34 53.73 -12.55
C MET A 18 21.94 52.76 -13.59
N PHE A 19 21.56 51.48 -13.54
CA PHE A 19 22.17 50.38 -14.31
C PHE A 19 23.65 50.09 -14.00
N LEU A 20 23.98 49.89 -12.71
CA LEU A 20 24.95 48.85 -12.29
C LEU A 20 24.89 48.56 -10.77
N GLY A 21 23.68 48.55 -10.21
CA GLY A 21 23.44 47.82 -8.96
C GLY A 21 23.24 46.35 -9.31
N PHE A 22 24.19 45.48 -8.93
CA PHE A 22 23.90 44.06 -8.90
C PHE A 22 22.77 43.83 -7.91
N ILE A 23 21.64 43.26 -8.37
CA ILE A 23 20.81 42.46 -7.48
C ILE A 23 21.64 41.19 -7.24
N ILE A 24 22.53 41.27 -6.25
CA ILE A 24 22.86 40.08 -5.48
C ILE A 24 21.52 39.64 -4.89
N PRO A 25 21.04 38.40 -5.11
CA PRO A 25 19.99 37.85 -4.27
C PRO A 25 20.59 37.72 -2.88
N GLY A 26 20.44 38.78 -2.08
CA GLY A 26 20.70 38.68 -0.65
C GLY A 26 19.76 37.62 -0.12
N ALA A 27 20.29 36.62 0.58
CA ALA A 27 19.45 35.72 1.35
C ALA A 27 18.63 36.58 2.31
N PHE A 28 17.33 36.69 2.06
CA PHE A 28 16.41 37.15 3.07
C PHE A 28 16.50 36.14 4.21
N ALA A 29 16.76 36.63 5.43
CA ALA A 29 16.79 35.75 6.58
C ALA A 29 15.36 35.24 6.83
N LEU A 30 15.24 33.96 7.19
CA LEU A 30 13.95 33.35 7.52
C LEU A 30 13.24 34.19 8.60
N GLU A 31 12.05 34.69 8.28
CA GLU A 31 11.25 35.54 9.16
C GLU A 31 10.36 34.66 10.03
N VAL A 32 10.87 34.33 11.22
CA VAL A 32 10.15 33.53 12.22
C VAL A 32 9.25 34.42 13.07
N SER A 33 8.01 33.98 13.26
CA SER A 33 6.98 34.63 14.05
C SER A 33 6.49 33.72 15.18
N GLU A 34 5.99 34.30 16.26
CA GLU A 34 5.58 33.62 17.50
C GLU A 34 4.11 33.97 17.79
N ALA A 35 3.32 32.98 18.22
CA ALA A 35 1.95 33.23 18.64
C ALA A 35 1.89 34.07 19.92
N PRO A 36 0.88 34.95 20.09
CA PRO A 36 0.62 35.53 21.39
C PRO A 36 0.22 34.43 22.38
N LEU A 37 0.71 34.50 23.61
CA LEU A 37 0.24 33.63 24.70
C LEU A 37 -1.27 33.80 24.89
N ASN A 38 -1.94 32.71 25.29
CA ASN A 38 -3.36 32.70 25.65
C ASN A 38 -3.70 33.87 26.60
N PRO A 39 -4.66 34.74 26.28
CA PRO A 39 -5.06 35.85 27.14
C PRO A 39 -5.44 35.42 28.57
N GLU A 40 -6.15 34.30 28.73
CA GLU A 40 -6.54 33.80 30.07
C GLU A 40 -5.29 33.43 30.92
N PHE A 41 -4.23 32.91 30.29
CA PHE A 41 -2.96 32.62 30.95
C PHE A 41 -2.21 33.89 31.35
N VAL A 42 -2.23 34.92 30.51
CA VAL A 42 -1.62 36.22 30.81
C VAL A 42 -2.36 36.91 31.96
N GLU A 43 -3.70 36.92 31.93
CA GLU A 43 -4.52 37.49 32.99
C GLU A 43 -4.32 36.74 34.32
N TYR A 44 -4.31 35.40 34.31
CA TYR A 44 -3.99 34.57 35.48
C TYR A 44 -2.61 34.92 36.09
N PHE A 45 -1.57 35.01 35.25
CA PHE A 45 -0.22 35.36 35.70
C PHE A 45 -0.06 36.83 36.13
N GLU A 46 -0.88 37.76 35.64
CA GLU A 46 -0.90 39.15 36.09
C GLU A 46 -1.66 39.32 37.41
N GLU A 47 -2.70 38.53 37.70
CA GLU A 47 -3.38 38.53 38.99
C GLU A 47 -2.52 37.90 40.11
N GLU A 48 -1.93 36.73 39.86
CA GLU A 48 -1.03 36.02 40.78
C GLU A 48 0.16 36.89 41.23
N GLN A 49 0.68 37.75 40.34
CA GLN A 49 1.78 38.68 40.66
C GLN A 49 1.38 39.93 41.46
N GLN A 50 0.10 40.18 41.72
CA GLN A 50 -0.35 41.40 42.42
C GLN A 50 -0.48 41.26 43.95
N ASP A 51 -0.15 40.10 44.53
CA ASP A 51 -0.25 39.81 45.98
C ASP A 51 -1.65 40.12 46.56
N LYS A 52 -2.67 39.87 45.75
CA LYS A 52 -4.09 39.89 46.13
C LYS A 52 -4.53 38.44 46.28
N GLY A 53 -4.66 37.97 47.52
CA GLY A 53 -5.14 36.61 47.79
C GLY A 53 -6.56 36.40 47.26
N ALA A 54 -6.74 35.35 46.45
CA ALA A 54 -7.91 35.04 45.62
C ALA A 54 -8.17 36.02 44.45
N PRO A 55 -8.60 35.52 43.27
CA PRO A 55 -8.82 36.34 42.08
C PRO A 55 -9.94 37.38 42.29
N VAL A 56 -9.77 38.58 41.74
CA VAL A 56 -10.64 39.73 42.08
C VAL A 56 -11.84 39.86 41.13
N MET A 57 -12.38 38.71 40.73
CA MET A 57 -13.65 38.56 40.00
C MET A 57 -14.87 38.39 40.93
N MET A 58 -14.70 38.68 42.22
CA MET A 58 -15.65 38.33 43.29
C MET A 58 -16.17 39.55 44.06
N LEU A 59 -17.40 40.02 43.75
CA LEU A 59 -18.27 40.79 44.67
C LEU A 59 -19.70 41.07 44.11
N ALA A 60 -20.32 40.11 43.41
CA ALA A 60 -21.55 40.36 42.63
C ALA A 60 -22.66 39.29 42.70
N ALA A 61 -22.59 38.31 43.61
CA ALA A 61 -23.68 37.37 43.90
C ALA A 61 -24.12 37.49 45.39
N VAL A 62 -25.43 37.34 45.63
CA VAL A 62 -26.14 37.21 46.92
C VAL A 62 -25.57 37.97 48.15
N PRO A 63 -26.17 39.11 48.56
CA PRO A 63 -25.77 39.80 49.80
C PRO A 63 -26.34 39.11 51.05
N GLY A 64 -25.60 38.18 51.64
CA GLY A 64 -26.01 37.54 52.90
C GLY A 64 -24.96 36.69 53.59
N GLU A 65 -24.20 35.91 52.82
CA GLU A 65 -23.27 34.91 53.37
C GLU A 65 -21.83 35.21 52.91
N SER A 66 -20.86 34.99 53.79
CA SER A 66 -19.45 35.08 53.45
C SER A 66 -19.01 33.76 52.82
N GLU A 67 -18.79 33.76 51.51
CA GLU A 67 -18.25 32.59 50.82
C GLU A 67 -16.93 32.13 51.47
N PRO A 68 -16.77 30.84 51.80
CA PRO A 68 -15.55 30.33 52.41
C PRO A 68 -14.41 30.33 51.38
N HIS A 69 -13.20 30.67 51.83
CA HIS A 69 -11.97 30.67 51.01
C HIS A 69 -11.45 29.26 50.62
N ASN A 70 -12.35 28.29 50.44
CA ASN A 70 -12.07 26.87 50.21
C ASN A 70 -12.79 26.36 48.95
N GLU A 71 -12.66 27.08 47.83
CA GLU A 71 -12.96 26.48 46.52
C GLU A 71 -11.73 25.65 46.10
N ILE A 72 -11.86 24.32 46.15
CA ILE A 72 -10.79 23.35 45.88
C ILE A 72 -10.59 23.22 44.37
N LEU A 73 -9.84 24.17 43.80
CA LEU A 73 -9.75 24.40 42.37
C LEU A 73 -8.29 24.36 41.90
N GLY A 74 -8.07 23.79 40.72
CA GLY A 74 -6.72 23.46 40.22
C GLY A 74 -6.56 23.44 38.71
N GLU A 75 -7.57 23.86 37.94
CA GLU A 75 -7.45 24.02 36.47
C GLU A 75 -6.94 25.43 36.14
N ILE A 76 -5.66 25.53 35.80
CA ILE A 76 -5.03 26.78 35.37
C ILE A 76 -5.09 26.89 33.84
N PRO A 77 -5.21 28.09 33.26
CA PRO A 77 -5.10 28.24 31.81
C PRO A 77 -3.74 27.73 31.29
N SER A 78 -3.72 27.20 30.07
CA SER A 78 -2.49 26.86 29.35
C SER A 78 -1.96 28.08 28.59
N PRO A 79 -0.62 28.27 28.43
CA PRO A 79 -0.04 29.34 27.62
C PRO A 79 -0.39 29.24 26.13
N VAL A 80 -0.66 28.02 25.65
CA VAL A 80 -1.10 27.69 24.29
C VAL A 80 -2.53 27.17 24.31
N VAL A 81 -3.27 27.43 23.24
CA VAL A 81 -4.62 26.91 23.03
C VAL A 81 -4.78 26.52 21.57
N VAL A 82 -5.47 25.41 21.31
CA VAL A 82 -5.79 24.99 19.95
C VAL A 82 -6.64 26.05 19.24
N GLN A 83 -6.26 26.35 18.00
CA GLN A 83 -6.82 27.42 17.20
C GLN A 83 -7.95 26.88 16.32
N TRP A 84 -9.02 27.67 16.19
CA TRP A 84 -10.22 27.30 15.44
C TRP A 84 -10.57 28.41 14.45
N PRO A 85 -9.98 28.42 13.24
CA PRO A 85 -10.22 29.46 12.25
C PRO A 85 -11.70 29.55 11.86
N MET A 86 -12.29 30.75 11.99
CA MET A 86 -13.75 30.95 11.87
C MET A 86 -14.36 30.64 10.50
N GLU A 87 -13.56 30.41 9.47
CA GLU A 87 -14.02 30.11 8.11
C GLU A 87 -14.02 28.61 7.77
N ILE A 88 -13.44 27.76 8.65
CA ILE A 88 -13.40 26.31 8.44
C ILE A 88 -14.68 25.66 8.99
N SER A 89 -15.51 25.15 8.09
CA SER A 89 -16.42 24.05 8.43
C SER A 89 -15.59 22.77 8.51
N VAL A 90 -15.17 22.39 9.73
CA VAL A 90 -14.29 21.25 10.01
C VAL A 90 -14.71 20.06 9.15
N SER A 91 -13.76 19.47 8.42
CA SER A 91 -14.06 18.34 7.55
C SER A 91 -14.69 17.19 8.35
N ALA A 92 -15.47 16.34 7.69
CA ALA A 92 -16.30 15.35 8.38
C ALA A 92 -15.42 14.35 9.15
N MET A 93 -15.29 14.60 10.46
CA MET A 93 -14.35 13.92 11.37
C MET A 93 -14.26 12.41 11.17
N ASP A 94 -13.07 11.87 11.44
CA ASP A 94 -12.86 10.44 11.62
C ASP A 94 -13.60 9.88 12.85
N ILE A 95 -13.97 10.73 13.83
CA ILE A 95 -15.02 10.36 14.80
C ILE A 95 -16.29 10.02 14.02
N SER A 96 -16.73 8.77 14.16
CA SER A 96 -17.71 8.10 13.29
C SER A 96 -18.85 9.00 12.81
N ASN A 97 -19.15 8.94 11.50
CA ASN A 97 -20.21 9.75 10.88
C ASN A 97 -21.64 9.44 11.40
N GLU A 98 -21.79 8.50 12.33
CA GLU A 98 -23.00 8.31 13.13
C GLU A 98 -23.08 9.39 14.23
N ILE A 99 -23.92 10.40 13.98
CA ILE A 99 -24.33 11.34 15.03
C ILE A 99 -25.16 10.56 16.08
N PRO A 100 -24.82 10.61 17.39
CA PRO A 100 -25.60 9.98 18.45
C PRO A 100 -27.05 10.47 18.41
N THR A 101 -27.99 9.52 18.34
CA THR A 101 -29.44 9.81 18.22
C THR A 101 -30.20 9.48 19.50
N GLU A 102 -29.56 8.78 20.42
CA GLU A 102 -30.04 8.44 21.74
C GLU A 102 -30.07 9.68 22.65
N SER A 103 -31.24 9.95 23.23
CA SER A 103 -31.46 11.10 24.10
C SER A 103 -30.88 10.95 25.51
N TYR A 104 -30.34 9.78 25.82
CA TYR A 104 -29.65 9.45 27.06
C TYR A 104 -28.52 8.46 26.76
N PHE A 105 -27.34 8.68 27.35
CA PHE A 105 -26.21 7.74 27.32
C PHE A 105 -25.36 7.93 28.58
N ASP A 106 -24.86 6.85 29.17
CA ASP A 106 -24.11 6.89 30.42
C ASP A 106 -23.08 5.76 30.44
N LEU A 107 -21.79 6.10 30.41
CA LEU A 107 -20.70 5.12 30.41
C LEU A 107 -20.66 4.28 31.71
N ARG A 108 -21.33 4.71 32.79
CA ARG A 108 -21.52 3.89 34.02
C ARG A 108 -22.36 2.63 33.75
N LEU A 109 -23.23 2.65 32.74
CA LEU A 109 -24.07 1.51 32.35
C LEU A 109 -23.35 0.53 31.39
N GLU A 110 -22.23 0.96 30.82
CA GLU A 110 -21.38 0.19 29.90
C GLU A 110 -20.10 -0.33 30.60
N ASP A 111 -19.99 -0.21 31.94
CA ASP A 111 -18.80 -0.49 32.76
C ASP A 111 -17.53 0.30 32.35
N ARG A 112 -17.66 1.37 31.54
CA ARG A 112 -16.55 2.16 30.96
C ARG A 112 -16.06 3.33 31.83
N VAL A 113 -16.32 3.34 33.14
CA VAL A 113 -15.90 4.42 34.05
C VAL A 113 -15.29 3.85 35.33
N GLY A 114 -14.07 4.25 35.66
CA GLY A 114 -13.42 3.89 36.92
C GLY A 114 -14.13 4.49 38.14
N SER A 115 -13.85 3.96 39.33
CA SER A 115 -14.42 4.46 40.60
C SER A 115 -14.15 5.96 40.80
N VAL A 116 -15.07 6.65 41.47
CA VAL A 116 -14.87 8.03 41.91
C VAL A 116 -13.75 8.08 42.95
N LYS A 117 -12.81 9.01 42.74
CA LYS A 117 -11.67 9.28 43.62
C LYS A 117 -11.85 10.63 44.32
N ASP A 118 -11.00 10.92 45.30
CA ASP A 118 -11.02 12.15 46.11
C ASP A 118 -9.66 12.85 46.08
N GLN A 119 -9.64 14.13 45.70
CA GLN A 119 -8.44 14.96 45.63
C GLN A 119 -8.07 15.65 46.96
N GLY A 120 -8.96 15.65 47.97
CA GLY A 120 -8.81 16.48 49.18
C GLY A 120 -8.71 17.98 48.85
N ASP A 121 -8.05 18.79 49.68
CA ASP A 121 -7.81 20.23 49.42
C ASP A 121 -6.76 20.50 48.31
N CYS A 122 -6.24 19.48 47.62
CA CYS A 122 -5.16 19.62 46.63
C CYS A 122 -5.65 20.07 45.24
N GLY A 123 -4.99 21.07 44.63
CA GLY A 123 -5.25 21.57 43.28
C GLY A 123 -4.88 20.61 42.14
N SER A 124 -5.49 19.41 42.10
CA SER A 124 -5.08 18.29 41.25
C SER A 124 -6.20 17.69 40.39
N CYS A 125 -7.36 18.34 40.31
CA CYS A 125 -8.50 17.95 39.46
C CYS A 125 -8.12 17.65 38.00
N TRP A 126 -7.18 18.42 37.44
CA TRP A 126 -6.63 18.23 36.09
C TRP A 126 -5.98 16.84 35.90
N ALA A 127 -5.36 16.29 36.95
CA ALA A 127 -4.81 14.94 36.92
C ALA A 127 -5.91 13.87 36.95
N PHE A 128 -6.94 14.04 37.79
CA PHE A 128 -8.10 13.12 37.87
C PHE A 128 -8.94 13.10 36.58
N ALA A 129 -9.09 14.25 35.91
CA ALA A 129 -9.77 14.34 34.63
C ALA A 129 -8.94 13.68 33.50
N ALA A 130 -7.61 13.87 33.49
CA ALA A 130 -6.74 13.26 32.47
C ALA A 130 -6.60 11.74 32.65
N MET A 131 -6.35 11.27 33.87
CA MET A 131 -6.30 9.84 34.18
C MET A 131 -7.67 9.20 33.94
N GLY A 132 -8.77 9.84 34.37
CA GLY A 132 -10.12 9.33 34.13
C GLY A 132 -10.51 9.17 32.66
N SER A 133 -9.98 10.02 31.76
CA SER A 133 -10.17 9.88 30.32
C SER A 133 -9.44 8.64 29.80
N LEU A 134 -8.18 8.46 30.19
CA LEU A 134 -7.35 7.33 29.78
C LEU A 134 -7.81 5.99 30.39
N GLU A 135 -8.28 5.99 31.64
CA GLU A 135 -8.96 4.85 32.29
C GLU A 135 -10.19 4.42 31.46
N SER A 136 -11.04 5.38 31.08
CA SER A 136 -12.31 5.13 30.38
C SER A 136 -12.14 4.57 28.96
N PHE A 137 -11.02 4.88 28.30
CA PHE A 137 -10.61 4.25 27.04
C PHE A 137 -10.31 2.76 27.24
N PHE A 138 -9.40 2.43 28.17
CA PHE A 138 -8.97 1.03 28.41
C PHE A 138 -10.03 0.15 29.09
N LEU A 139 -11.00 0.70 29.81
CA LEU A 139 -12.04 -0.08 30.50
C LEU A 139 -12.93 -0.95 29.58
N THR A 140 -12.83 -0.77 28.26
CA THR A 140 -13.42 -1.68 27.26
C THR A 140 -12.72 -3.05 27.18
N SER A 141 -11.45 -3.15 27.60
CA SER A 141 -10.63 -4.37 27.58
C SER A 141 -10.01 -4.74 28.93
N GLU A 142 -9.65 -3.76 29.75
CA GLU A 142 -8.84 -3.92 30.95
C GLU A 142 -9.31 -3.00 32.10
N ASN A 143 -9.43 -3.58 33.30
CA ASN A 143 -9.68 -2.79 34.51
C ASN A 143 -8.35 -2.23 35.06
N LEU A 144 -8.11 -0.94 34.81
CA LEU A 144 -6.92 -0.20 35.19
C LEU A 144 -7.29 0.99 36.08
N ASP A 145 -6.40 1.29 37.02
CA ASP A 145 -6.53 2.36 38.01
C ASP A 145 -5.17 3.08 38.09
N PHE A 146 -5.11 4.31 37.57
CA PHE A 146 -3.87 5.06 37.37
C PHE A 146 -3.62 6.08 38.47
N SER A 147 -2.35 6.30 38.81
CA SER A 147 -1.94 7.23 39.86
C SER A 147 -1.97 8.69 39.39
N GLU A 148 -2.96 9.45 39.84
CA GLU A 148 -2.92 10.91 39.78
C GLU A 148 -1.77 11.51 40.60
N ASN A 149 -1.35 10.81 41.66
CA ASN A 149 -0.22 11.20 42.51
C ASN A 149 1.06 11.38 41.69
N ASN A 150 1.33 10.44 40.78
CA ASN A 150 2.54 10.44 39.99
C ASN A 150 2.57 11.60 38.98
N LEU A 151 1.45 11.87 38.33
CA LEU A 151 1.30 13.01 37.41
C LEU A 151 1.50 14.34 38.14
N LYS A 152 0.77 14.59 39.24
CA LYS A 152 0.88 15.86 39.99
C LYS A 152 2.27 16.08 40.60
N ASN A 153 3.02 15.02 40.89
CA ASN A 153 4.35 15.13 41.49
C ASN A 153 5.52 15.19 40.48
N THR A 154 5.30 14.81 39.22
CA THR A 154 6.41 14.60 38.27
C THR A 154 6.21 15.22 36.88
N HIS A 155 5.10 15.94 36.64
CA HIS A 155 4.89 16.78 35.44
C HIS A 155 6.10 17.65 35.07
N GLY A 156 6.84 18.20 36.04
CA GLY A 156 8.17 18.81 35.83
C GLY A 156 8.17 20.27 35.33
N TYR A 157 7.01 20.90 35.30
CA TYR A 157 6.86 22.36 35.12
C TYR A 157 7.28 23.09 36.40
N ASN A 158 7.20 24.43 36.40
CA ASN A 158 7.61 25.24 37.56
C ASN A 158 6.70 25.12 38.80
N TYR A 159 5.44 24.70 38.63
CA TYR A 159 4.46 24.57 39.71
C TYR A 159 4.76 23.41 40.67
N GLY A 160 4.33 23.56 41.91
CA GLY A 160 4.21 22.49 42.90
C GLY A 160 2.99 21.59 42.68
N HIS A 161 2.96 20.47 43.40
CA HIS A 161 1.97 19.39 43.26
C HIS A 161 0.49 19.80 43.48
N ASP A 162 0.30 20.94 44.12
CA ASP A 162 -0.94 21.50 44.64
C ASP A 162 -1.27 22.87 44.01
N GLU A 163 -0.36 23.43 43.20
CA GLU A 163 -0.48 24.77 42.59
C GLU A 163 -1.25 24.77 41.24
N GLY A 164 -1.80 23.61 40.85
CA GLY A 164 -2.65 23.46 39.66
C GLY A 164 -1.96 22.90 38.41
N GLY A 165 -2.74 22.72 37.35
CA GLY A 165 -2.28 22.23 36.06
C GLY A 165 -3.40 22.23 35.01
N ASN A 166 -3.19 21.52 33.90
CA ASN A 166 -4.14 21.46 32.78
C ASN A 166 -3.88 20.25 31.86
N ALA A 167 -4.78 20.05 30.89
CA ALA A 167 -4.68 18.99 29.88
C ALA A 167 -3.34 18.97 29.12
N TYR A 168 -2.76 20.12 28.76
CA TYR A 168 -1.49 20.19 28.02
C TYR A 168 -0.31 19.68 28.87
N MET A 169 -0.30 19.99 30.17
CA MET A 169 0.68 19.45 31.13
C MET A 169 0.55 17.94 31.30
N ALA A 170 -0.69 17.41 31.28
CA ALA A 170 -0.94 15.97 31.28
C ALA A 170 -0.47 15.32 29.97
N THR A 171 -0.78 15.90 28.81
CA THR A 171 -0.32 15.44 27.49
C THR A 171 1.19 15.37 27.42
N ALA A 172 1.92 16.37 27.94
CA ALA A 172 3.38 16.33 27.98
C ALA A 172 3.92 15.18 28.84
N TYR A 173 3.41 14.98 30.06
CA TYR A 173 3.81 13.87 30.94
C TYR A 173 3.50 12.48 30.34
N LEU A 174 2.35 12.34 29.69
CA LEU A 174 1.90 11.07 29.09
C LEU A 174 2.65 10.77 27.78
N SER A 175 2.72 11.72 26.84
CA SER A 175 3.38 11.54 25.53
C SER A 175 4.91 11.37 25.62
N ARG A 176 5.54 11.86 26.70
CA ARG A 176 6.98 11.61 26.97
C ARG A 176 7.25 10.29 27.70
N TRP A 177 6.20 9.49 27.94
CA TRP A 177 6.19 8.22 28.69
C TRP A 177 6.76 8.33 30.12
N SER A 178 6.35 9.36 30.87
CA SER A 178 6.57 9.39 32.33
C SER A 178 5.49 8.61 33.11
N GLY A 179 4.41 8.22 32.44
CA GLY A 179 3.31 7.40 32.97
C GLY A 179 2.30 7.04 31.87
N PRO A 180 1.13 6.49 32.25
CA PRO A 180 0.66 6.31 33.63
C PRO A 180 1.37 5.18 34.37
N VAL A 181 1.37 5.28 35.70
CA VAL A 181 1.70 4.20 36.66
C VAL A 181 0.43 3.83 37.43
N LEU A 182 0.39 2.68 38.11
CA LEU A 182 -0.81 2.26 38.85
C LEU A 182 -0.93 2.99 40.19
N GLU A 183 -2.16 3.33 40.56
CA GLU A 183 -2.51 3.91 41.86
C GLU A 183 -1.98 3.04 43.02
N LYS A 184 -2.10 1.71 42.92
CA LYS A 184 -1.57 0.78 43.94
C LYS A 184 -0.05 0.90 44.20
N ASP A 185 0.72 1.41 43.23
CA ASP A 185 2.19 1.48 43.26
C ASP A 185 2.70 2.89 43.63
N ASP A 186 1.84 3.92 43.50
CA ASP A 186 2.06 5.30 43.98
C ASP A 186 0.74 5.94 44.44
N PRO A 187 0.20 5.55 45.61
CA PRO A 187 -1.16 5.89 45.99
C PRO A 187 -1.39 7.37 46.24
N TYR A 188 -2.57 7.85 45.88
CA TYR A 188 -2.97 9.25 46.02
C TYR A 188 -2.86 9.73 47.47
N GLN A 189 -2.07 10.79 47.65
CA GLN A 189 -1.93 11.50 48.92
C GLN A 189 -1.99 13.00 48.65
N GLU A 190 -3.07 13.62 49.12
CA GLU A 190 -3.39 15.04 49.06
C GLU A 190 -2.14 15.96 49.17
N TYR A 191 -1.41 15.88 50.28
CA TYR A 191 -0.22 16.70 50.55
C TYR A 191 1.13 16.03 50.22
N SER A 192 1.16 14.96 49.42
CA SER A 192 2.44 14.31 49.04
C SER A 192 3.00 14.93 47.76
N ALA A 193 4.03 15.77 47.90
CA ALA A 193 4.81 16.35 46.81
C ALA A 193 5.95 15.44 46.28
N ILE A 194 5.92 14.13 46.58
CA ILE A 194 7.00 13.19 46.23
C ILE A 194 6.41 11.84 45.83
N SER A 195 6.82 11.36 44.65
CA SER A 195 6.52 10.03 44.13
C SER A 195 7.75 9.09 44.15
N PRO A 196 7.56 7.76 44.21
CA PRO A 196 8.64 6.78 44.04
C PRO A 196 9.32 6.90 42.67
N LYS A 197 10.60 6.55 42.59
CA LYS A 197 11.39 6.56 41.35
C LYS A 197 11.39 5.20 40.66
N ASN A 198 11.48 5.21 39.34
CA ASN A 198 11.60 4.02 38.48
C ASN A 198 10.40 3.05 38.60
N LEU A 199 9.20 3.59 38.80
CA LEU A 199 7.95 2.83 38.69
C LEU A 199 7.74 2.35 37.25
N LYS A 200 7.05 1.21 37.08
CA LYS A 200 6.75 0.70 35.75
C LYS A 200 5.62 1.53 35.13
N VAL A 201 5.88 2.14 33.97
CA VAL A 201 4.82 2.67 33.09
C VAL A 201 3.96 1.50 32.61
N GLN A 202 2.64 1.69 32.55
CA GLN A 202 1.68 0.62 32.25
C GLN A 202 1.17 0.62 30.82
N LYS A 203 1.04 1.80 30.22
CA LYS A 203 0.53 2.05 28.86
C LYS A 203 1.30 3.24 28.28
N HIS A 204 1.35 3.37 26.96
CA HIS A 204 1.91 4.53 26.27
C HIS A 204 0.79 5.29 25.58
N VAL A 205 0.56 6.55 25.96
CA VAL A 205 -0.39 7.44 25.26
C VAL A 205 0.13 7.75 23.87
N GLN A 206 -0.73 7.59 22.87
CA GLN A 206 -0.40 7.78 21.45
C GLN A 206 -1.00 9.06 20.89
N ASN A 207 -2.29 9.30 21.17
CA ASN A 207 -3.01 10.49 20.70
C ASN A 207 -3.76 11.16 21.83
N VAL A 208 -3.80 12.50 21.80
CA VAL A 208 -4.64 13.34 22.65
C VAL A 208 -5.37 14.35 21.79
N GLU A 209 -6.68 14.14 21.62
CA GLU A 209 -7.53 14.91 20.73
C GLU A 209 -8.18 16.09 21.46
N PHE A 210 -8.00 17.32 20.98
CA PHE A 210 -8.71 18.49 21.52
C PHE A 210 -9.98 18.78 20.73
N LEU A 211 -11.13 18.71 21.39
CA LEU A 211 -12.43 18.89 20.76
C LEU A 211 -12.71 20.37 20.44
N PRO A 212 -13.51 20.68 19.40
CA PRO A 212 -13.87 22.06 19.04
C PRO A 212 -14.57 22.81 20.17
N LYS A 213 -14.21 24.08 20.35
CA LYS A 213 -15.02 25.02 21.13
C LYS A 213 -16.42 25.08 20.53
N ARG A 214 -17.45 24.92 21.36
CA ARG A 214 -18.84 24.80 20.90
C ARG A 214 -19.29 26.09 20.20
N LYS A 215 -19.83 25.94 18.98
CA LYS A 215 -20.27 27.05 18.12
C LYS A 215 -21.32 27.94 18.77
N ASP A 216 -22.24 27.30 19.50
CA ASP A 216 -23.05 27.90 20.54
C ASP A 216 -23.25 26.85 21.66
N ARG A 217 -23.70 27.29 22.85
CA ARG A 217 -23.79 26.41 24.03
C ARG A 217 -24.73 25.21 23.84
N SER A 218 -25.62 25.19 22.83
CA SER A 218 -26.48 24.03 22.54
C SER A 218 -25.86 22.98 21.60
N ASP A 219 -24.74 23.28 20.91
CA ASP A 219 -24.04 22.28 20.12
C ASP A 219 -23.18 21.38 21.02
N VAL A 220 -23.75 20.22 21.38
CA VAL A 220 -23.11 19.19 22.19
C VAL A 220 -22.63 17.99 21.36
N THR A 221 -22.84 18.04 20.03
CA THR A 221 -22.74 16.91 19.11
C THR A 221 -21.39 16.20 19.19
N LYS A 222 -20.30 16.98 19.15
CA LYS A 222 -18.92 16.46 19.13
C LYS A 222 -18.45 15.93 20.49
N ILE A 223 -19.02 16.44 21.58
CA ILE A 223 -18.76 15.91 22.93
C ILE A 223 -19.45 14.55 23.09
N LYS A 224 -20.73 14.45 22.71
CA LYS A 224 -21.46 13.16 22.71
C LYS A 224 -20.76 12.09 21.86
N GLN A 225 -20.30 12.48 20.66
CA GLN A 225 -19.55 11.58 19.78
C GLN A 225 -18.27 11.06 20.45
N ALA A 226 -17.44 11.95 21.01
CA ALA A 226 -16.22 11.56 21.72
C ALA A 226 -16.49 10.66 22.95
N VAL A 227 -17.51 11.00 23.76
CA VAL A 227 -17.95 10.22 24.93
C VAL A 227 -18.33 8.78 24.54
N LYS A 228 -19.03 8.61 23.42
CA LYS A 228 -19.48 7.30 22.94
C LYS A 228 -18.34 6.46 22.35
N GLU A 229 -17.50 7.09 21.52
CA GLU A 229 -16.42 6.40 20.80
C GLU A 229 -15.26 6.06 21.74
N TYR A 230 -14.60 7.09 22.29
CA TYR A 230 -13.35 6.92 23.05
C TYR A 230 -13.59 6.71 24.55
N GLY A 231 -14.67 7.24 25.10
CA GLY A 231 -14.97 7.20 26.53
C GLY A 231 -14.90 8.59 27.16
N GLY A 232 -14.67 8.65 28.47
CA GLY A 232 -14.73 9.86 29.28
C GLY A 232 -13.92 11.03 28.70
N VAL A 233 -14.57 12.17 28.51
CA VAL A 233 -13.98 13.39 27.93
C VAL A 233 -13.54 14.32 29.06
N TYR A 234 -12.25 14.67 29.10
CA TYR A 234 -11.73 15.76 29.93
C TYR A 234 -12.45 17.05 29.56
N SER A 235 -12.93 17.82 30.54
CA SER A 235 -13.46 19.17 30.32
C SER A 235 -13.01 20.13 31.41
N SER A 236 -12.38 21.24 31.01
CA SER A 236 -12.25 22.42 31.85
C SER A 236 -13.61 23.10 32.03
N MET A 237 -13.88 23.64 33.21
CA MET A 237 -15.05 24.47 33.50
C MET A 237 -14.72 25.59 34.50
N TYR A 238 -15.60 26.58 34.59
CA TYR A 238 -15.63 27.47 35.74
C TYR A 238 -16.46 26.82 36.84
N TRP A 239 -15.98 26.83 38.09
CA TRP A 239 -16.76 26.40 39.24
C TRP A 239 -16.90 27.53 40.24
N SER A 240 -18.12 27.80 40.67
CA SER A 240 -18.38 28.40 41.97
C SER A 240 -19.59 27.75 42.65
N ASN A 241 -19.50 27.60 43.98
CA ASN A 241 -20.56 26.96 44.78
C ASN A 241 -21.92 27.67 44.68
N GLY A 242 -21.96 28.94 44.28
CA GLY A 242 -23.20 29.70 44.06
C GLY A 242 -24.03 29.24 42.85
N PHE A 243 -23.50 28.39 41.97
CA PHE A 243 -24.16 27.88 40.75
C PHE A 243 -24.55 26.39 40.82
N TYR A 244 -24.25 25.73 41.94
CA TYR A 244 -24.57 24.33 42.18
C TYR A 244 -25.92 24.17 42.89
N ASP A 245 -26.77 23.25 42.41
CA ASP A 245 -27.98 22.80 43.09
C ASP A 245 -27.73 21.48 43.81
N SER A 246 -27.84 21.49 45.14
CA SER A 246 -27.59 20.31 45.97
C SER A 246 -28.82 19.42 46.20
N GLU A 247 -30.02 19.80 45.73
CA GLU A 247 -31.21 18.94 45.78
C GLU A 247 -31.27 18.01 44.55
N HIS A 248 -30.81 18.51 43.40
CA HIS A 248 -30.80 17.80 42.12
C HIS A 248 -29.39 17.42 41.64
N CYS A 249 -28.34 17.77 42.39
CA CYS A 249 -26.93 17.56 42.03
C CYS A 249 -26.60 18.10 40.64
N SER A 250 -26.88 19.39 40.40
CA SER A 250 -26.78 20.02 39.07
C SER A 250 -25.95 21.31 39.08
N TYR A 251 -25.43 21.72 37.93
CA TYR A 251 -24.59 22.91 37.79
C TYR A 251 -24.89 23.70 36.51
N PHE A 252 -25.04 25.02 36.63
CA PHE A 252 -25.11 25.95 35.50
C PHE A 252 -24.64 27.35 35.87
N ASP A 253 -23.51 27.78 35.30
CA ASP A 253 -23.03 29.16 35.32
C ASP A 253 -23.42 29.90 34.02
N PRO A 254 -24.27 30.95 34.10
CA PRO A 254 -24.55 31.81 32.96
C PRO A 254 -23.36 32.71 32.57
N TRP A 255 -22.44 33.02 33.50
CA TRP A 255 -21.69 34.28 33.55
C TRP A 255 -20.17 34.20 33.44
N LEU A 256 -19.54 33.01 33.43
CA LEU A 256 -18.07 32.81 33.48
C LEU A 256 -17.46 33.31 34.81
N ILE A 257 -18.01 32.84 35.94
CA ILE A 257 -17.61 33.27 37.29
C ILE A 257 -17.22 32.06 38.14
N GLY A 258 -16.08 32.16 38.82
CA GLY A 258 -15.52 31.12 39.68
C GLY A 258 -14.04 30.85 39.38
N GLY A 259 -13.42 29.95 40.13
CA GLY A 259 -12.09 29.43 39.78
C GLY A 259 -12.17 28.39 38.66
N GLY A 260 -11.03 27.75 38.36
CA GLY A 260 -10.95 26.70 37.35
C GLY A 260 -11.07 25.30 37.95
N HIS A 261 -12.04 24.51 37.45
CA HIS A 261 -12.14 23.08 37.72
C HIS A 261 -11.92 22.26 36.45
N ALA A 262 -11.49 21.01 36.62
CA ALA A 262 -11.37 20.03 35.54
C ALA A 262 -12.13 18.76 35.94
N VAL A 263 -13.00 18.30 35.05
CA VAL A 263 -13.95 17.21 35.31
C VAL A 263 -14.00 16.24 34.13
N LEU A 264 -14.58 15.06 34.34
CA LEU A 264 -14.74 14.05 33.29
C LEU A 264 -16.20 13.94 32.87
N ILE A 265 -16.53 14.31 31.64
CA ILE A 265 -17.85 14.08 31.06
C ILE A 265 -17.96 12.60 30.69
N VAL A 266 -18.95 11.90 31.25
CA VAL A 266 -19.15 10.45 31.12
C VAL A 266 -20.48 10.05 30.48
N GLY A 267 -21.33 11.01 30.16
CA GLY A 267 -22.66 10.74 29.60
C GLY A 267 -23.48 12.00 29.34
N TRP A 268 -24.75 11.82 29.01
CA TRP A 268 -25.70 12.91 28.77
C TRP A 268 -27.16 12.48 28.96
N ASP A 269 -28.03 13.46 29.22
CA ASP A 269 -29.48 13.36 29.11
C ASP A 269 -30.04 14.65 28.48
N ASP A 270 -30.64 14.53 27.29
CA ASP A 270 -31.28 15.64 26.56
C ASP A 270 -32.59 16.12 27.21
N ASN A 271 -33.13 15.33 28.14
CA ASN A 271 -34.43 15.57 28.78
C ASN A 271 -34.26 16.03 30.23
N TYR A 272 -33.01 16.15 30.72
CA TYR A 272 -32.72 16.62 32.06
C TYR A 272 -33.26 18.04 32.26
N SER A 273 -34.21 18.21 33.17
CA SER A 273 -35.01 19.42 33.19
C SER A 273 -34.21 20.64 33.63
N LYS A 274 -34.36 21.74 32.89
CA LYS A 274 -33.83 23.06 33.24
C LYS A 274 -34.36 23.61 34.57
N ASP A 275 -35.49 23.09 35.04
CA ASP A 275 -36.09 23.51 36.32
C ASP A 275 -35.36 22.86 37.53
N ASN A 276 -34.41 21.94 37.28
CA ASN A 276 -33.56 21.28 38.30
C ASN A 276 -32.26 22.07 38.63
N PHE A 277 -32.10 23.31 38.15
CA PHE A 277 -30.88 24.11 38.32
C PHE A 277 -31.16 25.40 39.10
N SER A 278 -30.22 25.79 39.98
CA SER A 278 -30.28 27.02 40.81
C SER A 278 -30.55 28.30 40.00
N PHE A 279 -30.11 28.31 38.73
CA PHE A 279 -30.54 29.26 37.70
C PHE A 279 -31.12 28.46 36.53
N THR A 280 -32.25 28.88 35.96
CA THR A 280 -32.86 28.16 34.83
C THR A 280 -32.08 28.39 33.52
N PRO A 281 -31.48 27.35 32.89
CA PRO A 281 -30.90 27.49 31.56
C PRO A 281 -31.97 27.70 30.46
N PRO A 282 -31.57 28.18 29.27
CA PRO A 282 -32.45 28.42 28.13
C PRO A 282 -33.34 27.24 27.70
N GLY A 283 -32.85 26.01 27.86
CA GLY A 283 -33.54 24.77 27.52
C GLY A 283 -33.13 23.63 28.45
N ASP A 284 -33.84 22.51 28.33
CA ASP A 284 -33.50 21.25 28.98
C ASP A 284 -32.23 20.63 28.35
N GLY A 285 -31.59 19.71 29.07
CA GLY A 285 -30.40 18.98 28.60
C GLY A 285 -29.15 19.19 29.46
N ALA A 286 -28.48 18.09 29.82
CA ALA A 286 -27.29 18.09 30.67
C ALA A 286 -26.30 16.98 30.31
N PHE A 287 -25.02 17.26 30.54
CA PHE A 287 -23.95 16.26 30.61
C PHE A 287 -23.97 15.57 31.98
N ILE A 288 -23.70 14.26 32.00
CA ILE A 288 -23.40 13.49 33.21
C ILE A 288 -21.90 13.59 33.43
N VAL A 289 -21.48 14.05 34.61
CA VAL A 289 -20.09 14.40 34.90
C VAL A 289 -19.58 13.68 36.16
N ARG A 290 -18.43 13.00 36.06
CA ARG A 290 -17.69 12.44 37.21
C ARG A 290 -16.82 13.55 37.81
N ASN A 291 -16.98 13.78 39.11
CA ASN A 291 -16.17 14.71 39.88
C ASN A 291 -14.99 14.01 40.58
N SER A 292 -14.12 14.76 41.26
CA SER A 292 -12.93 14.28 41.99
C SER A 292 -12.94 14.67 43.48
N TRP A 293 -14.13 14.81 44.08
CA TRP A 293 -14.34 15.16 45.50
C TRP A 293 -14.94 13.99 46.31
N GLY A 294 -14.62 12.76 45.91
CA GLY A 294 -15.06 11.53 46.58
C GLY A 294 -16.50 11.11 46.25
N PRO A 295 -16.85 9.83 46.53
CA PRO A 295 -18.17 9.27 46.23
C PRO A 295 -19.29 9.77 47.16
N GLU A 296 -18.96 10.38 48.30
CA GLU A 296 -19.95 10.93 49.26
C GLU A 296 -20.43 12.34 48.86
N TRP A 297 -19.96 12.88 47.73
CA TRP A 297 -20.36 14.20 47.19
C TRP A 297 -21.31 14.05 45.99
N GLY A 298 -22.36 14.86 45.93
CA GLY A 298 -23.31 14.85 44.81
C GLY A 298 -24.11 13.55 44.68
N ASP A 299 -24.33 13.10 43.44
CA ASP A 299 -24.99 11.83 43.09
C ASP A 299 -23.93 10.71 43.00
N ASP A 300 -23.58 10.09 44.14
CA ASP A 300 -22.52 9.08 44.28
C ASP A 300 -21.17 9.49 43.63
N GLY A 301 -20.81 10.79 43.70
CA GLY A 301 -19.63 11.39 43.10
C GLY A 301 -19.83 12.06 41.73
N TYR A 302 -21.07 12.07 41.22
CA TYR A 302 -21.44 12.64 39.92
C TYR A 302 -22.35 13.87 40.05
N PHE A 303 -22.47 14.64 38.97
CA PHE A 303 -23.43 15.74 38.85
C PHE A 303 -23.86 15.99 37.39
N TYR A 304 -24.94 16.75 37.23
CA TYR A 304 -25.47 17.16 35.94
C TYR A 304 -25.04 18.59 35.57
N GLN A 305 -24.11 18.74 34.63
CA GLN A 305 -23.72 20.04 34.07
C GLN A 305 -24.67 20.40 32.93
N SER A 306 -25.36 21.55 32.99
CA SER A 306 -26.26 21.94 31.88
C SER A 306 -25.49 22.03 30.56
N TYR A 307 -26.09 21.61 29.45
CA TYR A 307 -25.55 21.92 28.12
C TYR A 307 -25.31 23.43 27.97
N TYR A 308 -26.19 24.25 28.54
CA TYR A 308 -26.08 25.69 28.43
C TYR A 308 -24.98 26.31 29.30
N ASP A 309 -24.19 25.52 30.03
CA ASP A 309 -23.07 25.98 30.85
C ASP A 309 -21.94 26.65 30.05
N ALA A 310 -21.17 27.49 30.74
CA ALA A 310 -20.15 28.35 30.15
C ALA A 310 -18.88 27.58 29.73
N ASP A 311 -18.55 27.62 28.43
CA ASP A 311 -17.44 26.83 27.90
C ASP A 311 -16.08 27.48 28.16
N ARG A 312 -15.36 27.00 29.18
CA ARG A 312 -13.93 27.30 29.41
C ARG A 312 -13.02 26.73 28.29
N GLY A 313 -13.57 25.88 27.41
CA GLY A 313 -13.10 25.75 26.03
C GLY A 313 -11.94 24.80 25.77
N CYS A 314 -11.32 24.20 26.80
CA CYS A 314 -10.47 23.02 26.61
C CYS A 314 -11.27 21.76 26.96
N LYS A 315 -11.37 20.85 25.98
CA LYS A 315 -11.96 19.52 26.11
C LYS A 315 -11.05 18.54 25.39
N ALA A 316 -10.70 17.43 26.03
CA ALA A 316 -9.68 16.52 25.53
C ALA A 316 -10.06 15.04 25.72
N VAL A 317 -9.51 14.18 24.87
CA VAL A 317 -9.61 12.72 24.96
C VAL A 317 -8.21 12.14 24.95
N PHE A 318 -7.88 11.25 25.88
CA PHE A 318 -6.57 10.61 25.97
C PHE A 318 -6.67 9.13 25.54
N THR A 319 -5.95 8.74 24.49
CA THR A 319 -5.92 7.36 23.97
C THR A 319 -4.50 6.79 23.99
N GLY A 320 -4.36 5.47 24.10
CA GLY A 320 -3.05 4.85 24.24
C GLY A 320 -3.02 3.35 23.94
N GLU A 321 -1.82 2.81 23.97
CA GLU A 321 -1.49 1.42 23.61
C GLU A 321 -0.63 0.74 24.68
N ASP A 322 -0.39 -0.56 24.53
CA ASP A 322 0.51 -1.31 25.39
C ASP A 322 1.98 -0.88 25.26
N THR A 323 2.73 -0.99 26.37
CA THR A 323 4.17 -0.63 26.41
C THR A 323 5.08 -1.55 25.59
N GLU A 324 4.51 -2.59 24.95
CA GLU A 324 5.24 -3.57 24.16
C GLU A 324 5.21 -3.26 22.65
N TYR A 325 4.29 -2.41 22.17
CA TYR A 325 4.21 -2.01 20.75
C TYR A 325 5.38 -1.09 20.38
N TYR A 326 5.58 -0.01 21.15
CA TYR A 326 6.73 0.90 21.02
C TYR A 326 7.69 0.76 22.21
N THR A 327 8.98 0.52 21.93
CA THR A 327 9.97 0.08 22.92
C THR A 327 11.03 1.12 23.32
N ASP A 328 11.27 2.15 22.52
CA ASP A 328 12.14 3.28 22.90
C ASP A 328 11.70 4.60 22.24
N ILE A 329 11.95 5.72 22.93
CA ILE A 329 11.45 7.07 22.62
C ILE A 329 12.59 8.10 22.50
N TYR A 330 12.72 8.69 21.31
CA TYR A 330 13.64 9.78 21.02
C TYR A 330 12.88 11.10 21.04
N GLN A 331 13.30 12.05 21.88
CA GLN A 331 12.60 13.31 22.11
C GLN A 331 13.56 14.35 22.71
N TYR A 332 13.22 15.64 22.56
CA TYR A 332 13.91 16.76 23.22
C TYR A 332 12.94 17.73 23.91
N ASP A 333 11.63 17.46 23.82
CA ASP A 333 10.50 18.29 24.23
C ASP A 333 9.77 17.66 25.44
N THR A 334 10.42 17.69 26.60
CA THR A 334 9.93 17.06 27.83
C THR A 334 8.73 17.78 28.47
N LEU A 335 8.63 19.10 28.29
CA LEU A 335 7.46 19.91 28.67
C LEU A 335 6.49 20.11 27.51
N GLY A 336 6.72 19.42 26.39
CA GLY A 336 5.84 19.40 25.22
C GLY A 336 5.47 20.79 24.70
N TRP A 337 4.23 20.92 24.26
CA TRP A 337 3.74 22.13 23.62
C TRP A 337 3.56 23.28 24.62
N THR A 338 4.37 24.33 24.48
CA THR A 338 4.35 25.53 25.36
C THR A 338 4.30 26.85 24.59
N LYS A 339 4.65 26.86 23.31
CA LYS A 339 4.46 27.97 22.36
C LYS A 339 4.19 27.45 20.94
N GLU A 340 3.77 28.36 20.06
CA GLU A 340 3.55 28.13 18.63
C GLU A 340 4.41 29.13 17.83
N ILE A 341 5.05 28.69 16.75
CA ILE A 341 5.81 29.55 15.82
C ILE A 341 5.45 29.26 14.36
N GLY A 342 5.71 30.24 13.48
CA GLY A 342 5.40 30.12 12.06
C GLY A 342 6.24 31.01 11.16
N LEU A 343 6.15 30.72 9.86
CA LEU A 343 7.06 31.22 8.81
C LEU A 343 6.28 31.99 7.73
N ASN A 344 5.33 32.83 8.15
CA ASN A 344 4.44 33.61 7.27
C ASN A 344 3.63 32.77 6.25
N SER A 345 3.37 31.51 6.55
CA SER A 345 2.78 30.51 5.64
C SER A 345 1.94 29.50 6.43
N GLU A 346 0.87 29.00 5.82
CA GLU A 346 0.05 27.90 6.38
C GLU A 346 0.80 26.56 6.35
N THR A 347 1.77 26.41 5.45
CA THR A 347 2.71 25.28 5.42
C THR A 347 4.07 25.69 6.00
N ALA A 348 4.63 24.89 6.90
CA ALA A 348 6.01 25.03 7.34
C ALA A 348 6.68 23.66 7.54
N TYR A 349 8.01 23.66 7.60
CA TYR A 349 8.82 22.47 7.83
C TYR A 349 9.57 22.57 9.17
N PHE A 350 9.53 21.50 9.96
CA PHE A 350 10.29 21.37 11.20
C PHE A 350 10.94 19.99 11.30
N ALA A 351 12.04 19.89 12.06
CA ALA A 351 12.78 18.63 12.17
C ALA A 351 13.54 18.51 13.49
N ASN A 352 13.71 17.27 13.96
CA ASN A 352 14.62 16.90 15.04
C ASN A 352 15.68 15.92 14.53
N VAL A 353 16.94 16.15 14.92
CA VAL A 353 18.07 15.26 14.60
C VAL A 353 18.46 14.47 15.84
N PHE A 354 18.26 13.16 15.79
CA PHE A 354 18.53 12.22 16.87
C PHE A 354 19.82 11.43 16.64
N THR A 355 20.26 10.70 17.66
CA THR A 355 21.32 9.70 17.58
C THR A 355 20.81 8.41 18.21
N ALA A 356 20.78 7.33 17.44
CA ALA A 356 20.23 6.05 17.86
C ALA A 356 21.02 5.45 19.04
N ARG A 357 20.30 4.95 20.06
CA ARG A 357 20.89 4.32 21.24
C ARG A 357 21.15 2.83 21.02
N ASN A 358 20.22 2.16 20.36
CA ASN A 358 20.13 0.71 20.17
C ASN A 358 19.98 0.35 18.68
N ALA A 359 20.03 -0.95 18.35
CA ALA A 359 19.83 -1.48 16.99
C ALA A 359 18.35 -1.78 16.66
N ASP A 360 17.47 -0.87 17.06
CA ASP A 360 16.02 -1.00 16.92
C ASP A 360 15.54 -0.50 15.55
N ARG A 361 14.25 -0.69 15.24
CA ARG A 361 13.64 -0.10 14.04
C ARG A 361 12.74 1.06 14.46
N LEU A 362 12.96 2.24 13.89
CA LEU A 362 12.04 3.36 14.02
C LEU A 362 10.72 2.96 13.35
N GLY A 363 9.66 2.86 14.14
CA GLY A 363 8.33 2.45 13.70
C GLY A 363 7.37 3.61 13.53
N ALA A 364 7.42 4.62 14.42
CA ALA A 364 6.49 5.74 14.39
C ALA A 364 7.14 7.09 14.76
N VAL A 365 6.37 8.16 14.58
CA VAL A 365 6.74 9.55 14.88
C VAL A 365 5.56 10.22 15.58
N GLY A 366 5.80 11.08 16.57
CA GLY A 366 4.73 11.78 17.28
C GLY A 366 4.95 13.28 17.39
N PHE A 367 3.91 14.08 17.12
CA PHE A 367 3.97 15.55 17.07
C PHE A 367 2.60 16.18 17.37
N TYR A 368 2.56 17.51 17.51
CA TYR A 368 1.33 18.24 17.77
C TYR A 368 0.80 18.94 16.50
N THR A 369 -0.52 19.08 16.39
CA THR A 369 -1.19 19.92 15.39
C THR A 369 -1.97 21.06 16.10
N PRO A 370 -1.69 22.34 15.82
CA PRO A 370 -2.30 23.45 16.57
C PRO A 370 -3.70 23.87 16.05
N SER A 371 -4.11 23.38 14.89
CA SER A 371 -5.34 23.73 14.17
C SER A 371 -5.98 22.48 13.56
N PRO A 372 -7.32 22.40 13.40
CA PRO A 372 -8.00 21.30 12.71
C PRO A 372 -7.63 21.20 11.22
N ASP A 373 -8.05 20.08 10.60
CA ASP A 373 -7.87 19.75 9.18
C ASP A 373 -6.40 19.85 8.72
N ALA A 374 -5.46 19.47 9.59
CA ALA A 374 -4.03 19.62 9.38
C ALA A 374 -3.44 18.51 8.50
N ASP A 375 -2.94 18.88 7.33
CA ASP A 375 -2.29 18.01 6.34
C ASP A 375 -0.81 17.83 6.69
N TYR A 376 -0.28 16.60 6.71
CA TYR A 376 1.12 16.34 7.07
C TYR A 376 1.86 15.42 6.09
N GLU A 377 3.18 15.57 6.09
CA GLU A 377 4.15 14.66 5.49
C GLU A 377 5.35 14.48 6.44
N VAL A 378 5.66 13.24 6.79
CA VAL A 378 6.78 12.84 7.66
C VAL A 378 7.82 12.11 6.80
N SER A 379 9.07 12.56 6.83
CA SER A 379 10.19 11.99 6.07
C SER A 379 11.40 11.74 6.96
N ILE A 380 12.02 10.56 6.84
CA ILE A 380 13.13 10.09 7.67
C ILE A 380 14.43 10.07 6.87
N TYR A 381 15.53 10.64 7.41
CA TYR A 381 16.84 10.59 6.76
C TYR A 381 17.92 10.01 7.68
N ASN A 382 18.68 9.02 7.18
CA ASN A 382 19.84 8.48 7.90
C ASN A 382 21.12 9.28 7.61
N ASN A 383 21.97 9.39 8.63
CA ASN A 383 23.25 10.12 8.65
C ASN A 383 23.20 11.58 8.15
N PRO A 384 22.29 12.43 8.68
CA PRO A 384 22.33 13.87 8.46
C PRO A 384 23.63 14.49 9.00
N LYS A 385 24.11 15.55 8.34
CA LYS A 385 25.44 16.14 8.61
C LYS A 385 25.42 17.62 8.97
N ASN A 386 24.72 18.43 8.18
CA ASN A 386 24.68 19.89 8.28
C ASN A 386 23.22 20.34 8.14
N GLY A 387 22.45 20.28 9.22
CA GLY A 387 20.98 20.31 9.14
C GLY A 387 20.37 18.90 9.15
N PRO A 388 19.05 18.78 9.03
CA PRO A 388 18.33 17.51 9.14
C PRO A 388 18.36 16.67 7.87
N LEU A 389 18.68 17.24 6.71
CA LEU A 389 18.75 16.49 5.45
C LEU A 389 20.06 15.71 5.32
N SER A 390 20.00 14.60 4.57
CA SER A 390 21.17 13.87 4.07
C SER A 390 21.40 14.18 2.58
N ASN A 391 22.55 13.79 2.02
CA ASN A 391 22.81 13.85 0.57
C ASN A 391 22.13 12.70 -0.21
N LYS A 392 21.03 12.16 0.30
CA LYS A 392 20.19 11.09 -0.26
C LYS A 392 18.74 11.41 0.05
N GLU A 393 17.85 10.88 -0.78
CA GLU A 393 16.41 10.78 -0.55
C GLU A 393 16.06 10.18 0.83
N PRO A 394 14.87 10.49 1.38
CA PRO A 394 14.42 9.91 2.64
C PRO A 394 14.30 8.37 2.52
N VAL A 395 14.61 7.68 3.62
CA VAL A 395 14.59 6.20 3.69
C VAL A 395 13.19 5.64 4.00
N SER A 396 12.29 6.51 4.47
CA SER A 396 10.87 6.28 4.64
C SER A 396 10.14 7.63 4.63
N THR A 397 8.99 7.69 3.96
CA THR A 397 8.11 8.87 3.88
C THR A 397 6.66 8.41 4.03
N LEU A 398 5.88 9.17 4.79
CA LEU A 398 4.45 9.00 5.03
C LEU A 398 3.75 10.34 4.79
N LYS A 399 2.54 10.34 4.23
CA LYS A 399 1.68 11.53 4.15
C LYS A 399 0.30 11.19 4.71
N GLY A 400 -0.29 12.07 5.52
CA GLY A 400 -1.62 11.86 6.11
C GLY A 400 -2.27 13.20 6.49
N SER A 401 -3.33 13.16 7.29
CA SER A 401 -4.10 14.34 7.70
C SER A 401 -4.79 14.09 9.05
N PHE A 402 -5.01 15.14 9.84
CA PHE A 402 -5.76 15.08 11.11
C PHE A 402 -6.92 16.08 11.11
N ALA A 403 -8.15 15.57 11.24
CA ALA A 403 -9.35 16.43 11.34
C ALA A 403 -9.38 17.28 12.63
N LEU A 404 -8.79 16.77 13.72
CA LEU A 404 -8.71 17.44 15.02
C LEU A 404 -7.29 17.92 15.34
N PRO A 405 -7.16 19.06 16.06
CA PRO A 405 -5.90 19.49 16.64
C PRO A 405 -5.60 18.65 17.89
N GLY A 406 -4.35 18.22 18.05
CA GLY A 406 -4.01 17.24 19.08
C GLY A 406 -2.51 17.04 19.30
N TYR A 407 -2.19 16.11 20.18
CA TYR A 407 -0.95 15.33 20.06
C TYR A 407 -1.28 14.05 19.31
N HIS A 408 -0.43 13.65 18.36
CA HIS A 408 -0.69 12.49 17.50
C HIS A 408 0.56 11.63 17.34
N THR A 409 0.38 10.32 17.16
CA THR A 409 1.44 9.37 16.80
C THR A 409 1.11 8.64 15.51
N VAL A 410 2.04 8.66 14.55
CA VAL A 410 1.86 8.11 13.19
C VAL A 410 2.82 6.95 12.92
N ASP A 411 2.28 5.78 12.62
CA ASP A 411 3.04 4.61 12.16
C ASP A 411 3.64 4.88 10.77
N LEU A 412 4.95 4.69 10.63
CA LEU A 412 5.66 4.80 9.37
C LEU A 412 5.30 3.62 8.47
N ALA A 413 4.79 3.91 7.27
CA ALA A 413 4.45 2.91 6.24
C ALA A 413 5.62 1.95 5.87
N LYS A 414 6.85 2.31 6.26
CA LYS A 414 8.01 1.41 6.30
C LYS A 414 8.88 1.76 7.51
N SER A 415 9.05 0.82 8.43
CA SER A 415 9.90 1.01 9.61
C SER A 415 11.40 1.01 9.24
N VAL A 416 12.12 2.00 9.76
CA VAL A 416 13.50 2.33 9.38
C VAL A 416 14.51 1.68 10.32
N ILE A 417 15.49 0.99 9.75
CA ILE A 417 16.62 0.40 10.48
C ILE A 417 17.54 1.52 11.00
N LEU A 418 17.89 1.43 12.29
CA LEU A 418 18.88 2.28 12.96
C LEU A 418 20.04 1.42 13.49
N ALA A 419 21.28 1.86 13.29
CA ALA A 419 22.45 1.27 13.95
C ALA A 419 22.83 2.06 15.22
N PRO A 420 23.37 1.42 16.29
CA PRO A 420 23.79 2.14 17.49
C PRO A 420 24.82 3.24 17.19
N GLY A 421 24.55 4.47 17.66
CA GLY A 421 25.38 5.65 17.38
C GLY A 421 25.17 6.28 16.00
N GLU A 422 24.31 5.72 15.15
CA GLU A 422 23.90 6.34 13.88
C GLU A 422 23.06 7.60 14.14
N LYS A 423 23.31 8.66 13.37
CA LYS A 423 22.38 9.81 13.36
C LYS A 423 21.22 9.54 12.42
N PHE A 424 20.02 9.94 12.83
CA PHE A 424 18.86 10.04 11.94
C PHE A 424 18.13 11.35 12.20
N SER A 425 17.32 11.80 11.24
CA SER A 425 16.40 12.91 11.43
C SER A 425 14.97 12.45 11.18
N VAL A 426 14.06 13.13 11.87
CA VAL A 426 12.65 13.17 11.52
C VAL A 426 12.37 14.57 10.98
N VAL A 427 11.89 14.65 9.76
CA VAL A 427 11.45 15.89 9.09
C VAL A 427 9.94 15.83 8.97
N VAL A 428 9.25 16.89 9.38
CA VAL A 428 7.80 17.05 9.24
C VAL A 428 7.52 18.31 8.42
N LYS A 429 6.75 18.15 7.34
CA LYS A 429 6.04 19.21 6.64
C LYS A 429 4.62 19.20 7.18
N LEU A 430 4.16 20.33 7.71
CA LEU A 430 2.82 20.47 8.27
C LEU A 430 2.11 21.67 7.64
N THR A 431 0.89 21.45 7.17
CA THR A 431 -0.01 22.47 6.62
C THR A 431 -1.22 22.60 7.52
N THR A 432 -1.44 23.78 8.10
CA THR A 432 -2.64 24.09 8.91
C THR A 432 -3.53 25.09 8.15
N PRO A 433 -4.66 24.66 7.56
CA PRO A 433 -5.52 25.54 6.77
C PRO A 433 -5.96 26.79 7.56
N ALA A 434 -5.93 27.95 6.90
CA ALA A 434 -6.26 29.26 7.47
C ALA A 434 -5.49 29.65 8.75
N TYR A 435 -4.37 28.97 9.07
CA TYR A 435 -3.54 29.27 10.24
C TYR A 435 -2.04 29.21 9.92
N THR A 436 -1.30 30.29 10.21
CA THR A 436 0.07 30.48 9.71
C THR A 436 1.19 30.23 10.74
N LEU A 437 0.87 29.63 11.90
CA LEU A 437 1.82 29.29 12.96
C LEU A 437 1.83 27.77 13.31
N PRO A 438 2.04 26.87 12.32
CA PRO A 438 1.86 25.42 12.50
C PRO A 438 2.83 24.73 13.49
N ILE A 439 3.96 25.35 13.86
CA ILE A 439 5.04 24.64 14.58
C ILE A 439 4.88 24.79 16.10
N ALA A 440 4.44 23.72 16.76
CA ALA A 440 4.45 23.60 18.22
C ALA A 440 5.89 23.42 18.77
N VAL A 441 6.24 24.17 19.83
CA VAL A 441 7.59 24.13 20.45
C VAL A 441 7.56 24.04 21.98
N GLU A 442 8.56 23.36 22.55
CA GLU A 442 8.98 23.47 23.94
C GLU A 442 9.87 24.71 24.04
N SER A 443 9.54 25.67 24.92
CA SER A 443 10.26 26.94 25.06
C SER A 443 10.14 27.46 26.51
N PRO A 444 11.16 28.13 27.06
CA PRO A 444 11.10 28.64 28.42
C PRO A 444 10.16 29.85 28.56
N ILE A 445 9.06 29.64 29.28
CA ILE A 445 8.17 30.69 29.78
C ILE A 445 8.48 30.87 31.27
N ALA A 446 8.71 32.12 31.68
CA ALA A 446 9.03 32.46 33.08
C ALA A 446 7.91 32.00 34.02
N LYS A 447 8.29 31.37 35.15
CA LYS A 447 7.39 30.71 36.11
C LYS A 447 6.52 29.55 35.56
N TYR A 448 6.67 29.11 34.32
CA TYR A 448 5.86 27.99 33.77
C TYR A 448 6.72 26.82 33.29
N SER A 449 7.61 27.07 32.33
CA SER A 449 8.41 26.06 31.63
C SER A 449 9.91 26.37 31.65
N THR A 450 10.44 27.00 32.71
CA THR A 450 11.86 27.38 32.78
C THR A 450 12.85 26.22 32.87
N MET A 451 12.37 24.98 32.81
CA MET A 451 13.18 23.75 32.71
C MET A 451 13.34 23.25 31.26
N ALA A 452 12.67 23.90 30.29
CA ALA A 452 12.89 23.68 28.86
C ALA A 452 14.35 23.94 28.48
N SER A 453 14.90 23.16 27.55
CA SER A 453 16.31 23.25 27.17
C SER A 453 16.60 22.70 25.77
N ALA A 454 17.57 23.28 25.06
CA ALA A 454 17.92 22.87 23.70
C ALA A 454 19.41 23.02 23.40
N ASN A 455 19.99 22.03 22.71
CA ASN A 455 21.35 22.09 22.19
C ASN A 455 21.38 22.40 20.69
N LYS A 456 22.50 22.97 20.24
CA LYS A 456 22.73 23.26 18.82
C LYS A 456 22.81 21.98 18.01
N GLY A 457 22.02 21.92 16.95
CA GLY A 457 21.87 20.76 16.09
C GLY A 457 20.86 19.69 16.55
N GLU A 458 19.98 20.01 17.49
CA GLU A 458 18.79 19.20 17.84
C GLU A 458 17.61 19.55 16.91
N SER A 459 16.94 20.68 17.16
CA SER A 459 15.82 21.17 16.35
C SER A 459 16.20 22.11 15.20
N PHE A 460 15.48 21.97 14.08
CA PHE A 460 15.60 22.80 12.88
C PHE A 460 14.23 23.21 12.33
N ILE A 461 14.20 24.33 11.60
CA ILE A 461 13.02 24.87 10.91
C ILE A 461 13.38 25.30 9.47
N SER A 462 12.39 25.29 8.57
CA SER A 462 12.51 25.72 7.17
C SER A 462 11.16 26.14 6.58
N ASP A 463 11.16 27.13 5.69
CA ASP A 463 10.00 27.58 4.91
C ASP A 463 9.87 26.84 3.57
N ASP A 464 10.99 26.52 2.92
CA ASP A 464 11.03 25.84 1.62
C ASP A 464 11.34 24.34 1.68
N GLY A 465 11.76 23.82 2.83
CA GLY A 465 12.13 22.41 3.03
C GLY A 465 13.55 22.06 2.53
N GLU A 466 14.23 22.95 1.80
CA GLU A 466 15.61 22.80 1.35
C GLU A 466 16.62 23.44 2.33
N LYS A 467 16.27 24.62 2.84
CA LYS A 467 17.17 25.52 3.59
C LYS A 467 16.78 25.54 5.06
N TRP A 468 17.61 24.89 5.86
CA TRP A 468 17.32 24.61 7.26
C TRP A 468 18.14 25.46 8.22
N ASP A 469 17.46 26.19 9.10
CA ASP A 469 18.07 26.91 10.21
C ASP A 469 17.83 26.19 11.55
N ASP A 470 18.89 26.12 12.36
CA ASP A 470 18.88 25.63 13.75
C ASP A 470 18.02 26.58 14.60
N LEU A 471 17.00 26.04 15.29
CA LEU A 471 15.99 26.84 16.00
C LEU A 471 16.61 27.72 17.10
N THR A 472 17.72 27.26 17.70
CA THR A 472 18.44 28.00 18.76
C THR A 472 19.14 29.28 18.26
N LYS A 473 19.10 29.56 16.95
CA LYS A 473 19.48 30.85 16.36
C LYS A 473 18.47 31.96 16.67
N TYR A 474 17.20 31.61 16.82
CA TYR A 474 16.08 32.52 17.03
C TYR A 474 15.64 32.51 18.49
N TYR A 475 15.38 31.30 19.01
CA TYR A 475 14.84 31.07 20.34
C TYR A 475 15.81 30.18 21.12
N PRO A 476 16.57 30.70 22.10
CA PRO A 476 17.43 29.85 22.93
C PRO A 476 16.58 28.87 23.73
N ASP A 477 17.18 27.74 24.10
CA ASP A 477 16.58 26.74 24.98
C ASP A 477 15.20 26.22 24.49
N THR A 478 14.97 26.26 23.17
CA THR A 478 13.69 25.97 22.52
C THR A 478 13.85 24.86 21.47
N ASN A 479 13.03 23.82 21.56
CA ASN A 479 13.03 22.65 20.67
C ASN A 479 11.63 22.43 20.07
N VAL A 480 11.53 21.85 18.86
CA VAL A 480 10.24 21.52 18.23
C VAL A 480 9.63 20.26 18.86
N CYS A 481 8.31 20.25 19.02
CA CYS A 481 7.58 19.17 19.69
C CYS A 481 7.41 17.96 18.78
N LEU A 482 8.49 17.19 18.63
CA LEU A 482 8.63 16.10 17.67
C LEU A 482 9.41 14.94 18.28
N LYS A 483 8.73 13.81 18.45
CA LYS A 483 9.23 12.56 19.03
C LYS A 483 9.34 11.48 17.97
N ALA A 484 10.20 10.49 18.19
CA ALA A 484 10.39 9.35 17.31
C ALA A 484 10.40 8.04 18.12
N PHE A 485 9.64 7.05 17.68
CA PHE A 485 9.37 5.82 18.42
C PHE A 485 9.90 4.58 17.69
N THR A 486 10.53 3.68 18.42
CA THR A 486 10.98 2.39 17.87
C THR A 486 10.02 1.26 18.21
N ILE A 487 9.96 0.25 17.34
CA ILE A 487 9.15 -0.97 17.49
C ILE A 487 10.05 -2.19 17.68
N TYR A 488 9.62 -3.15 18.50
CA TYR A 488 10.26 -4.46 18.58
C TYR A 488 9.61 -5.44 17.60
N GLU A 489 10.29 -5.65 16.48
CA GLU A 489 9.99 -6.70 15.51
C GLU A 489 10.76 -7.97 15.90
N SER A 490 10.03 -9.04 16.22
CA SER A 490 10.62 -10.34 16.57
C SER A 490 11.41 -10.90 15.37
N PRO A 491 12.66 -11.36 15.54
CA PRO A 491 13.42 -11.91 14.42
C PRO A 491 12.78 -13.18 13.84
N GLU A 492 12.93 -13.35 12.54
CA GLU A 492 12.46 -14.55 11.83
C GLU A 492 13.63 -15.50 11.57
N ILE A 493 13.38 -16.82 11.59
CA ILE A 493 14.31 -17.83 11.08
C ILE A 493 13.76 -18.42 9.78
N SER A 494 14.56 -18.31 8.72
CA SER A 494 14.23 -18.83 7.39
C SER A 494 15.34 -19.73 6.85
N LEU A 495 15.05 -20.43 5.75
CA LEU A 495 16.05 -21.13 4.93
C LEU A 495 16.30 -20.32 3.65
N MET A 496 17.57 -20.12 3.27
CA MET A 496 17.95 -19.39 2.07
C MET A 496 18.78 -20.28 1.12
N PRO A 497 18.45 -20.32 -0.19
CA PRO A 497 17.22 -19.83 -0.82
C PRO A 497 15.98 -20.62 -0.35
N GLY A 498 14.87 -19.92 -0.11
CA GLY A 498 13.66 -20.53 0.48
C GLY A 498 12.95 -21.55 -0.41
N ASN A 499 12.77 -21.21 -1.69
CA ASN A 499 12.15 -22.11 -2.67
C ASN A 499 13.20 -22.67 -3.63
N VAL A 500 13.25 -24.00 -3.78
CA VAL A 500 14.35 -24.67 -4.50
C VAL A 500 13.87 -25.83 -5.37
N SER A 501 14.16 -25.76 -6.67
CA SER A 501 13.98 -26.88 -7.59
C SER A 501 15.28 -27.69 -7.73
N LEU A 502 15.23 -29.00 -7.43
CA LEU A 502 16.36 -29.93 -7.52
C LEU A 502 16.06 -31.07 -8.49
N LYS A 503 17.07 -31.67 -9.11
CA LYS A 503 16.96 -32.96 -9.79
C LYS A 503 17.32 -34.09 -8.84
N LYS A 504 16.73 -35.27 -9.00
CA LYS A 504 17.07 -36.46 -8.19
C LYS A 504 18.58 -36.75 -8.22
N GLY A 505 19.17 -36.96 -7.04
CA GLY A 505 20.62 -37.12 -6.83
C GLY A 505 21.43 -35.82 -6.79
N GLN A 506 20.79 -34.65 -6.98
CA GLN A 506 21.46 -33.35 -6.81
C GLN A 506 21.63 -33.01 -5.33
N VAL A 507 22.78 -32.42 -5.00
CA VAL A 507 23.09 -31.89 -3.67
C VAL A 507 23.10 -30.37 -3.72
N LYS A 508 22.57 -29.71 -2.69
CA LYS A 508 22.50 -28.25 -2.54
C LYS A 508 22.76 -27.86 -1.08
N ASN A 509 23.37 -26.69 -0.88
CA ASN A 509 23.46 -26.04 0.43
C ASN A 509 22.29 -25.06 0.59
N LEU A 510 21.72 -25.00 1.79
CA LEU A 510 20.73 -24.01 2.23
C LEU A 510 21.22 -23.43 3.56
N ASP A 511 21.20 -22.12 3.69
CA ASP A 511 21.62 -21.42 4.91
C ASP A 511 20.40 -21.18 5.81
N ILE A 512 20.48 -21.53 7.08
CA ILE A 512 19.53 -21.15 8.13
C ILE A 512 19.91 -19.71 8.53
N VAL A 513 19.02 -18.77 8.29
CA VAL A 513 19.27 -17.34 8.49
C VAL A 513 18.27 -16.76 9.48
N MET A 514 18.77 -16.07 10.49
CA MET A 514 18.01 -15.24 11.42
C MET A 514 18.00 -13.80 10.90
N SER A 515 16.82 -13.18 10.76
CA SER A 515 16.67 -11.93 9.99
C SER A 515 17.33 -10.69 10.60
N ARG A 516 17.58 -10.69 11.92
CA ARG A 516 18.29 -9.66 12.69
C ARG A 516 18.59 -10.16 14.10
N SER A 517 19.48 -9.49 14.84
CA SER A 517 19.47 -9.58 16.31
C SER A 517 19.74 -8.21 16.96
N PRO A 518 18.71 -7.50 17.46
CA PRO A 518 18.86 -6.15 17.99
C PRO A 518 19.79 -6.03 19.21
N ARG A 519 20.04 -7.14 19.91
CA ARG A 519 20.75 -7.19 21.20
C ARG A 519 21.98 -8.12 21.18
N GLY A 520 22.53 -8.37 19.99
CA GLY A 520 23.60 -9.34 19.77
C GLY A 520 23.12 -10.79 19.87
N LEU A 521 24.03 -11.75 19.72
CA LEU A 521 23.71 -13.18 19.77
C LEU A 521 24.82 -13.93 20.51
N SER A 522 24.62 -14.20 21.80
CA SER A 522 25.59 -14.98 22.58
C SER A 522 25.52 -16.48 22.26
N GLY A 523 24.36 -17.00 21.84
CA GLY A 523 24.24 -18.38 21.40
C GLY A 523 22.84 -18.82 21.01
N TYR A 524 22.74 -20.05 20.49
CA TYR A 524 21.46 -20.68 20.16
C TYR A 524 21.49 -22.21 20.27
N GLU A 525 20.30 -22.78 20.43
CA GLU A 525 19.95 -24.18 20.19
C GLU A 525 18.65 -24.25 19.37
N LEU A 526 18.69 -24.96 18.24
CA LEU A 526 17.54 -25.22 17.39
C LEU A 526 17.60 -26.63 16.81
N SER A 527 16.47 -27.18 16.37
CA SER A 527 16.43 -28.46 15.65
C SER A 527 15.69 -28.37 14.33
N ILE A 528 16.09 -29.18 13.35
CA ILE A 528 15.62 -29.12 11.97
C ILE A 528 15.49 -30.52 11.34
N LYS A 529 14.43 -30.74 10.56
CA LYS A 529 14.19 -31.97 9.77
C LYS A 529 13.40 -31.69 8.49
N PRO A 530 13.56 -32.50 7.41
CA PRO A 530 12.65 -32.47 6.27
C PRO A 530 11.25 -32.93 6.67
N THR A 531 10.19 -32.30 6.15
CA THR A 531 8.80 -32.77 6.32
C THR A 531 8.57 -34.15 5.69
N ASP A 532 9.19 -34.43 4.54
CA ASP A 532 9.27 -35.77 3.95
C ASP A 532 10.74 -36.15 3.68
N SER A 533 11.28 -36.98 4.57
CA SER A 533 12.65 -37.50 4.47
C SER A 533 12.85 -38.56 3.38
N SER A 534 11.79 -38.96 2.66
CA SER A 534 11.91 -39.79 1.44
C SER A 534 12.20 -38.95 0.19
N VAL A 535 11.74 -37.69 0.16
CA VAL A 535 11.93 -36.74 -0.94
C VAL A 535 13.30 -36.04 -0.83
N VAL A 536 13.69 -35.57 0.35
CA VAL A 536 14.98 -34.89 0.62
C VAL A 536 15.60 -35.39 1.92
N ASN A 537 16.93 -35.55 1.96
CA ASN A 537 17.68 -35.96 3.14
C ASN A 537 18.82 -34.99 3.48
N ILE A 538 18.98 -34.61 4.76
CA ILE A 538 20.13 -33.83 5.24
C ILE A 538 21.34 -34.76 5.37
N LYS A 539 22.39 -34.45 4.60
CA LYS A 539 23.67 -35.19 4.60
C LYS A 539 24.60 -34.75 5.72
N ASP A 540 24.67 -33.45 5.94
CA ASP A 540 25.79 -32.78 6.60
C ASP A 540 25.37 -31.35 7.00
N ILE A 541 26.02 -30.78 8.02
CA ILE A 541 25.74 -29.43 8.54
C ILE A 541 27.06 -28.74 8.88
N SER A 542 27.27 -27.54 8.35
CA SER A 542 28.41 -26.68 8.66
C SER A 542 27.99 -25.40 9.36
N PHE A 543 28.82 -24.90 10.28
CA PHE A 543 28.58 -23.66 11.02
C PHE A 543 29.33 -22.47 10.39
N PRO A 544 28.87 -21.23 10.62
CA PRO A 544 29.57 -20.00 10.24
C PRO A 544 30.87 -19.82 11.03
N LYS A 545 31.67 -18.80 10.69
CA LYS A 545 32.96 -18.56 11.35
C LYS A 545 32.83 -18.07 12.80
N TRP A 546 31.86 -17.20 13.07
CA TRP A 546 31.60 -16.62 14.40
C TRP A 546 31.25 -17.69 15.44
N ALA A 547 30.61 -18.78 15.01
CA ALA A 547 30.22 -19.94 15.82
C ALA A 547 31.44 -20.82 16.19
N THR A 548 32.45 -20.22 16.83
CA THR A 548 33.74 -20.86 17.16
C THR A 548 33.57 -22.06 18.09
N LEU A 549 32.59 -22.01 19.00
CA LEU A 549 32.13 -23.16 19.78
C LEU A 549 30.77 -23.62 19.23
N ASN A 550 30.77 -24.73 18.50
CA ASN A 550 29.56 -25.33 17.92
C ASN A 550 29.48 -26.84 18.14
N GLN A 551 28.26 -27.37 18.07
CA GLN A 551 27.97 -28.80 18.05
C GLN A 551 26.72 -29.05 17.21
N ASN A 552 26.76 -30.01 16.29
CA ASN A 552 25.55 -30.63 15.77
C ASN A 552 25.36 -32.04 16.37
N THR A 553 24.12 -32.54 16.39
CA THR A 553 23.78 -33.89 16.84
C THR A 553 22.65 -34.43 15.99
N ARG A 554 22.85 -35.61 15.40
CA ARG A 554 21.88 -36.29 14.55
C ARG A 554 21.10 -37.32 15.36
N THR A 555 19.77 -37.28 15.24
CA THR A 555 18.84 -38.34 15.62
C THR A 555 18.33 -39.07 14.37
N ASP A 556 17.45 -40.06 14.51
CA ASP A 556 16.97 -40.83 13.35
C ASP A 556 16.16 -39.98 12.35
N ASP A 557 15.46 -38.94 12.82
CA ASP A 557 14.60 -38.06 12.04
C ASP A 557 15.08 -36.60 11.96
N LYS A 558 15.67 -36.04 13.04
CA LYS A 558 16.09 -34.62 13.10
C LYS A 558 17.55 -34.37 13.47
N PHE A 559 18.05 -33.19 13.09
CA PHE A 559 19.33 -32.65 13.53
C PHE A 559 19.11 -31.55 14.57
N ILE A 560 19.92 -31.52 15.62
CA ILE A 560 20.00 -30.42 16.59
C ILE A 560 21.30 -29.66 16.31
N LEU A 561 21.24 -28.33 16.26
CA LEU A 561 22.36 -27.42 16.07
C LEU A 561 22.50 -26.57 17.34
N LYS A 562 23.73 -26.43 17.84
CA LYS A 562 24.09 -25.51 18.92
C LYS A 562 25.31 -24.69 18.53
N ALA A 563 25.30 -23.40 18.84
CA ALA A 563 26.48 -22.54 18.72
C ALA A 563 26.50 -21.48 19.81
N VAL A 564 27.71 -20.96 20.10
CA VAL A 564 27.98 -19.86 21.01
C VAL A 564 28.94 -18.89 20.32
N ASP A 565 28.63 -17.59 20.36
CA ASP A 565 29.60 -16.55 20.00
C ASP A 565 30.46 -16.23 21.22
N LEU A 566 31.72 -16.70 21.18
CA LEU A 566 32.70 -16.46 22.24
C LEU A 566 33.58 -15.23 21.99
N GLU A 567 33.54 -14.65 20.80
CA GLU A 567 34.37 -13.50 20.42
C GLU A 567 33.54 -12.21 20.23
N ALA A 568 32.20 -12.31 20.31
CA ALA A 568 31.22 -11.25 20.16
C ALA A 568 31.28 -10.60 18.76
N GLU A 569 31.43 -11.42 17.71
CA GLU A 569 31.35 -10.98 16.31
C GLU A 569 29.92 -10.52 15.94
N ILE A 570 28.88 -11.14 16.51
CA ILE A 570 27.47 -10.84 16.24
C ILE A 570 26.92 -9.84 17.26
N GLN A 571 27.22 -8.57 17.03
CA GLN A 571 26.72 -7.45 17.84
C GLN A 571 25.27 -7.05 17.52
N GLY A 572 24.68 -6.19 18.36
CA GLY A 572 23.33 -5.66 18.17
C GLY A 572 23.18 -4.96 16.81
N GLY A 573 22.37 -5.54 15.93
CA GLY A 573 22.33 -5.13 14.52
C GLY A 573 21.10 -5.63 13.74
N PRO A 574 20.86 -5.05 12.56
CA PRO A 574 19.83 -5.44 11.60
C PRO A 574 20.29 -6.56 10.64
N ASP A 575 21.36 -7.28 10.98
CA ASP A 575 22.08 -8.14 10.05
C ASP A 575 21.41 -9.50 9.81
N GLU A 576 21.45 -9.99 8.56
CA GLU A 576 21.09 -11.36 8.22
C GLU A 576 22.13 -12.34 8.80
N ILE A 577 21.88 -12.86 10.00
CA ILE A 577 22.79 -13.75 10.70
C ILE A 577 22.58 -15.17 10.21
N VAL A 578 23.49 -15.66 9.36
CA VAL A 578 23.60 -17.09 9.06
C VAL A 578 23.94 -17.82 10.36
N LEU A 579 23.00 -18.65 10.83
CA LEU A 579 23.18 -19.53 11.99
C LEU A 579 23.96 -20.80 11.61
N GLY A 580 23.66 -21.38 10.44
CA GLY A 580 24.36 -22.56 9.94
C GLY A 580 23.83 -23.04 8.59
N THR A 581 24.62 -23.82 7.86
CA THR A 581 24.29 -24.33 6.52
C THR A 581 23.93 -25.81 6.58
N ILE A 582 22.74 -26.18 6.08
CA ILE A 582 22.37 -27.58 5.85
C ILE A 582 22.70 -28.01 4.41
N LYS A 583 23.23 -29.23 4.27
CA LYS A 583 23.54 -29.84 2.97
C LYS A 583 22.49 -30.90 2.64
N VAL A 584 21.62 -30.60 1.68
CA VAL A 584 20.48 -31.43 1.30
C VAL A 584 20.76 -32.24 0.02
N GLU A 585 20.31 -33.48 -0.03
CA GLU A 585 20.29 -34.32 -1.25
C GLU A 585 18.84 -34.64 -1.63
N ALA A 586 18.49 -34.48 -2.91
CA ALA A 586 17.21 -34.91 -3.46
C ALA A 586 17.20 -36.44 -3.68
N VAL A 587 16.32 -37.15 -2.98
CA VAL A 587 16.27 -38.62 -2.92
C VAL A 587 15.18 -39.20 -3.84
N SER A 588 14.00 -38.60 -3.88
CA SER A 588 12.93 -38.95 -4.82
C SER A 588 12.15 -37.73 -5.29
N ASP A 589 11.50 -37.87 -6.44
CA ASP A 589 10.64 -36.87 -7.05
C ASP A 589 9.44 -36.57 -6.11
N GLY A 590 9.09 -35.29 -5.93
CA GLY A 590 8.06 -34.86 -4.96
C GLY A 590 8.28 -33.44 -4.42
N LYS A 591 7.44 -33.02 -3.46
CA LYS A 591 7.56 -31.75 -2.73
C LYS A 591 7.80 -32.00 -1.24
N THR A 592 8.64 -31.20 -0.60
CA THR A 592 8.86 -31.21 0.87
C THR A 592 9.35 -29.85 1.35
N GLY A 593 8.93 -29.43 2.54
CA GLY A 593 9.56 -28.34 3.30
C GLY A 593 10.46 -28.88 4.42
N PHE A 594 10.78 -28.01 5.38
CA PHE A 594 11.44 -28.34 6.64
C PHE A 594 10.61 -27.89 7.83
N GLU A 595 10.62 -28.69 8.90
CA GLU A 595 10.20 -28.26 10.24
C GLU A 595 11.44 -27.81 11.01
N THR A 596 11.44 -26.57 11.48
CA THR A 596 12.47 -26.02 12.39
C THR A 596 11.81 -25.70 13.73
N GLU A 597 12.43 -26.18 14.81
CA GLU A 597 12.01 -26.00 16.20
C GLU A 597 13.06 -25.15 16.92
N ILE A 598 12.68 -23.97 17.38
CA ILE A 598 13.51 -23.11 18.23
C ILE A 598 13.47 -23.67 19.64
N ILE A 599 14.65 -23.97 20.22
CA ILE A 599 14.76 -24.50 21.59
C ILE A 599 15.24 -23.38 22.53
N GLN A 600 16.27 -22.63 22.11
CA GLN A 600 16.79 -21.46 22.83
C GLN A 600 17.55 -20.54 21.86
N ILE A 601 17.47 -19.22 22.06
CA ILE A 601 18.31 -18.21 21.37
C ILE A 601 18.53 -17.11 22.40
N ASP A 602 19.78 -16.70 22.64
CA ASP A 602 20.13 -15.76 23.71
C ASP A 602 20.88 -14.54 23.15
N ALA A 603 20.52 -13.35 23.63
CA ALA A 603 21.20 -12.09 23.34
C ALA A 603 22.55 -11.98 24.08
N ASP A 604 23.37 -10.96 23.78
CA ASP A 604 24.67 -10.73 24.46
C ASP A 604 24.50 -10.50 25.98
N GLY A 605 23.34 -10.01 26.41
CA GLY A 605 22.98 -9.85 27.83
C GLY A 605 22.56 -11.15 28.53
N GLY A 606 22.38 -12.26 27.80
CA GLY A 606 21.84 -13.52 28.32
C GLY A 606 20.31 -13.58 28.41
N ASP A 607 19.61 -12.57 27.89
CA ASP A 607 18.14 -12.60 27.74
C ASP A 607 17.74 -13.44 26.53
N GLN A 608 16.70 -14.27 26.68
CA GLN A 608 16.15 -15.04 25.59
C GLN A 608 15.57 -14.13 24.48
N ILE A 609 15.72 -14.54 23.22
CA ILE A 609 15.15 -13.92 22.03
C ILE A 609 13.98 -14.80 21.55
N THR A 610 12.80 -14.19 21.42
CA THR A 610 11.62 -14.83 20.82
C THR A 610 11.69 -14.66 19.31
N THR A 611 11.51 -15.75 18.54
CA THR A 611 11.60 -15.74 17.08
C THR A 611 10.49 -16.53 16.40
N THR A 612 10.19 -16.19 15.15
CA THR A 612 9.28 -16.93 14.26
C THR A 612 10.05 -17.87 13.32
N VAL A 613 9.35 -18.76 12.62
CA VAL A 613 9.94 -19.62 11.56
C VAL A 613 9.14 -19.45 10.27
N THR A 614 9.81 -19.03 9.20
CA THR A 614 9.22 -18.83 7.87
C THR A 614 9.20 -20.16 7.09
N PRO A 615 8.04 -20.68 6.63
CA PRO A 615 7.98 -21.94 5.87
C PRO A 615 8.71 -21.89 4.51
N ASN A 616 9.11 -23.06 4.00
CA ASN A 616 9.90 -23.18 2.76
C ASN A 616 9.49 -24.40 1.91
N GLU A 617 9.69 -24.37 0.59
CA GLU A 617 9.38 -25.51 -0.31
C GLU A 617 10.58 -25.94 -1.18
N ILE A 618 10.87 -27.25 -1.18
CA ILE A 618 11.75 -27.90 -2.15
C ILE A 618 10.93 -28.80 -3.07
N ASN A 619 11.13 -28.64 -4.37
CA ASN A 619 10.49 -29.41 -5.43
C ASN A 619 11.56 -30.27 -6.15
N VAL A 620 11.41 -31.59 -6.14
CA VAL A 620 12.31 -32.53 -6.83
C VAL A 620 11.72 -32.90 -8.19
N LEU A 621 12.32 -32.34 -9.24
CA LEU A 621 11.86 -32.39 -10.62
C LEU A 621 12.06 -33.77 -11.26
N LYS A 622 11.01 -34.25 -11.94
CA LYS A 622 11.06 -35.44 -12.80
C LYS A 622 11.90 -35.21 -14.07
N PRO A 623 12.58 -36.25 -14.59
CA PRO A 623 13.32 -36.15 -15.85
C PRO A 623 12.40 -36.22 -17.07
N VAL A 624 12.40 -35.18 -17.90
CA VAL A 624 11.64 -35.14 -19.17
C VAL A 624 12.24 -36.12 -20.20
N ARG A 625 11.37 -36.82 -20.95
CA ARG A 625 11.75 -37.64 -22.11
C ARG A 625 11.00 -37.23 -23.38
N GLU A 626 11.76 -36.87 -24.40
CA GLU A 626 11.35 -36.52 -25.76
C GLU A 626 12.21 -37.26 -26.80
N GLU A 627 11.67 -37.49 -27.99
CA GLU A 627 12.39 -37.99 -29.18
C GLU A 627 11.90 -37.19 -30.40
N SER A 628 12.78 -36.82 -31.33
CA SER A 628 12.39 -36.02 -32.51
C SER A 628 12.95 -36.56 -33.83
N LYS A 629 12.19 -36.32 -34.91
CA LYS A 629 12.43 -36.88 -36.24
C LYS A 629 12.07 -35.87 -37.32
N ASN A 630 13.08 -35.42 -38.05
CA ASN A 630 12.93 -34.55 -39.22
C ASN A 630 12.67 -35.39 -40.48
N ILE A 631 11.79 -34.90 -41.35
CA ILE A 631 11.29 -35.62 -42.52
C ILE A 631 11.33 -34.63 -43.69
N ASP A 632 12.44 -34.66 -44.44
CA ASP A 632 12.57 -33.92 -45.70
C ASP A 632 11.68 -34.57 -46.77
N ILE A 633 10.59 -33.88 -47.15
CA ILE A 633 9.65 -34.36 -48.18
C ILE A 633 9.97 -33.79 -49.58
N ASN A 634 11.09 -33.07 -49.73
CA ASN A 634 11.59 -32.64 -51.03
C ASN A 634 12.07 -33.87 -51.83
N ILE A 635 11.61 -34.01 -53.07
CA ILE A 635 11.93 -35.17 -53.92
C ILE A 635 12.69 -34.69 -55.16
N PRO A 636 14.02 -34.91 -55.24
CA PRO A 636 14.83 -34.55 -56.40
C PRO A 636 14.27 -35.13 -57.70
N GLY A 637 13.92 -34.25 -58.64
CA GLY A 637 13.35 -34.64 -59.94
C GLY A 637 11.82 -34.83 -59.97
N LEU A 638 11.11 -34.59 -58.85
CA LEU A 638 9.68 -34.30 -58.84
C LEU A 638 9.47 -32.80 -59.03
N LYS A 639 8.62 -32.40 -59.97
CA LYS A 639 8.14 -31.01 -60.11
C LYS A 639 6.63 -31.00 -60.32
N ILE A 640 5.92 -30.25 -59.48
CA ILE A 640 4.49 -30.01 -59.59
C ILE A 640 4.28 -28.62 -60.20
N LYS A 641 3.38 -28.50 -61.18
CA LYS A 641 3.06 -27.24 -61.85
C LYS A 641 1.55 -27.01 -61.92
N LYS A 642 1.09 -25.95 -61.27
CA LYS A 642 -0.30 -25.46 -61.29
C LYS A 642 -0.59 -24.87 -62.67
N ASN A 643 -1.50 -25.45 -63.46
CA ASN A 643 -1.79 -25.02 -64.84
C ASN A 643 -3.30 -25.09 -65.11
N ASN A 644 -3.90 -23.94 -65.42
CA ASN A 644 -5.35 -23.75 -65.62
C ASN A 644 -6.23 -24.48 -64.58
N GLY A 645 -5.90 -24.32 -63.29
CA GLY A 645 -6.65 -24.93 -62.18
C GLY A 645 -6.42 -26.43 -61.96
N THR A 646 -5.47 -27.05 -62.68
CA THR A 646 -5.08 -28.46 -62.45
C THR A 646 -3.58 -28.57 -62.19
N ASN A 647 -3.20 -29.36 -61.18
CA ASN A 647 -1.79 -29.63 -60.90
C ASN A 647 -1.27 -30.73 -61.84
N ARG A 648 -0.18 -30.43 -62.56
CA ARG A 648 0.51 -31.39 -63.42
C ARG A 648 1.82 -31.84 -62.78
N ILE A 649 2.07 -33.14 -62.82
CA ILE A 649 3.34 -33.74 -62.42
C ILE A 649 4.31 -33.75 -63.60
N GLN A 650 5.58 -33.47 -63.34
CA GLN A 650 6.74 -33.90 -64.11
C GLN A 650 7.65 -34.66 -63.14
N LEU A 651 7.78 -35.97 -63.30
CA LEU A 651 8.60 -36.83 -62.43
C LEU A 651 9.59 -37.64 -63.27
N ASN A 652 10.88 -37.54 -62.96
CA ASN A 652 11.86 -38.49 -63.46
C ASN A 652 11.76 -39.79 -62.65
N LEU A 653 11.48 -40.91 -63.31
CA LEU A 653 11.43 -42.23 -62.68
C LEU A 653 12.85 -42.82 -62.47
N THR A 654 13.85 -42.25 -63.15
CA THR A 654 15.24 -42.70 -63.09
C THR A 654 15.89 -42.24 -61.79
N GLY A 655 16.23 -43.18 -60.91
CA GLY A 655 16.92 -42.92 -59.64
C GLY A 655 16.03 -42.47 -58.47
N THR A 656 14.73 -42.24 -58.69
CA THR A 656 13.80 -41.77 -57.64
C THR A 656 13.12 -42.87 -56.83
N GLY A 657 13.31 -44.15 -57.20
CA GLY A 657 12.72 -45.30 -56.50
C GLY A 657 11.19 -45.42 -56.64
N ALA A 658 10.61 -44.79 -57.67
CA ALA A 658 9.18 -44.73 -57.91
C ALA A 658 8.61 -46.10 -58.34
N VAL A 659 7.55 -46.56 -57.67
CA VAL A 659 6.79 -47.77 -58.04
C VAL A 659 5.47 -47.35 -58.69
N VAL A 660 5.34 -47.60 -59.99
CA VAL A 660 4.13 -47.30 -60.78
C VAL A 660 3.15 -48.47 -60.71
N SER A 661 1.86 -48.20 -60.50
CA SER A 661 0.80 -49.23 -60.50
C SER A 661 0.58 -49.84 -61.88
N LYS A 662 0.03 -51.07 -61.93
CA LYS A 662 -0.19 -51.82 -63.19
C LYS A 662 -1.15 -51.13 -64.18
N ASP A 663 -2.02 -50.26 -63.68
CA ASP A 663 -2.95 -49.44 -64.47
C ASP A 663 -2.41 -48.03 -64.78
N LYS A 664 -1.19 -47.71 -64.33
CA LYS A 664 -0.50 -46.40 -64.42
C LYS A 664 -1.25 -45.22 -63.77
N LYS A 665 -2.20 -45.48 -62.87
CA LYS A 665 -2.99 -44.45 -62.17
C LYS A 665 -2.41 -44.01 -60.83
N ASN A 666 -1.40 -44.71 -60.30
CA ASN A 666 -0.76 -44.39 -59.04
C ASN A 666 0.76 -44.55 -59.15
N VAL A 667 1.51 -43.66 -58.49
CA VAL A 667 2.96 -43.76 -58.32
C VAL A 667 3.28 -43.65 -56.84
N THR A 668 3.89 -44.68 -56.25
CA THR A 668 4.31 -44.65 -54.84
C THR A 668 5.83 -44.50 -54.76
N LEU A 669 6.27 -43.48 -54.03
CA LEU A 669 7.67 -43.18 -53.72
C LEU A 669 7.90 -43.56 -52.26
N ARG A 670 8.66 -44.63 -52.02
CA ARG A 670 9.03 -45.06 -50.67
C ARG A 670 10.33 -44.39 -50.23
N ARG A 671 10.40 -43.97 -48.96
CA ARG A 671 11.59 -43.38 -48.32
C ARG A 671 11.82 -44.02 -46.95
N GLU A 672 12.92 -43.64 -46.30
CA GLU A 672 13.28 -44.12 -44.96
C GLU A 672 12.32 -43.57 -43.88
N SER A 673 11.85 -42.33 -44.06
CA SER A 673 11.01 -41.61 -43.10
C SER A 673 9.54 -41.45 -43.51
N PHE A 674 9.17 -41.74 -44.76
CA PHE A 674 7.78 -41.63 -45.27
C PHE A 674 7.51 -42.46 -46.55
N ASP A 675 6.24 -42.73 -46.82
CA ASP A 675 5.70 -43.17 -48.12
C ASP A 675 4.89 -42.01 -48.73
N LEU A 676 5.06 -41.75 -50.04
CA LEU A 676 4.29 -40.75 -50.78
C LEU A 676 3.61 -41.39 -52.00
N THR A 677 2.27 -41.35 -52.08
CA THR A 677 1.49 -41.89 -53.20
C THR A 677 0.81 -40.79 -54.00
N LEU A 678 1.12 -40.74 -55.30
CA LEU A 678 0.65 -39.76 -56.27
C LEU A 678 -0.39 -40.42 -57.19
N SER A 679 -1.66 -40.02 -57.07
CA SER A 679 -2.76 -40.50 -57.91
C SER A 679 -2.87 -39.64 -59.18
N THR A 680 -3.03 -40.25 -60.36
CA THR A 680 -2.99 -39.55 -61.65
C THR A 680 -4.28 -39.68 -62.47
N GLY A 681 -4.46 -38.76 -63.42
CA GLY A 681 -5.57 -38.75 -64.38
C GLY A 681 -5.33 -39.59 -65.64
N GLU A 682 -6.36 -39.71 -66.47
CA GLU A 682 -6.37 -40.63 -67.63
C GLU A 682 -5.44 -40.19 -68.78
N ASN A 683 -5.05 -38.91 -68.80
CA ASN A 683 -4.10 -38.33 -69.77
C ASN A 683 -2.64 -38.38 -69.26
N THR A 684 -2.24 -39.47 -68.59
CA THR A 684 -0.87 -39.65 -68.08
C THR A 684 0.00 -40.35 -69.10
N THR A 685 1.11 -39.71 -69.48
CA THR A 685 2.07 -40.18 -70.47
C THR A 685 3.43 -40.44 -69.84
N GLU A 686 4.00 -41.61 -70.11
CA GLU A 686 5.35 -41.99 -69.71
C GLU A 686 6.22 -42.08 -70.98
N LYS A 687 7.33 -41.36 -71.01
CA LYS A 687 8.24 -41.32 -72.15
C LYS A 687 9.68 -41.04 -71.69
N ASP A 688 10.63 -41.80 -72.22
CA ASP A 688 12.07 -41.57 -72.05
C ASP A 688 12.51 -41.46 -70.56
N GLY A 689 11.83 -42.20 -69.66
CA GLY A 689 12.07 -42.19 -68.20
C GLY A 689 11.35 -41.09 -67.41
N MET A 690 10.69 -40.14 -68.10
CA MET A 690 9.85 -39.11 -67.50
C MET A 690 8.38 -39.53 -67.51
N MET A 691 7.66 -39.28 -66.40
CA MET A 691 6.20 -39.32 -66.35
C MET A 691 5.64 -37.90 -66.29
N GLU A 692 4.65 -37.62 -67.15
CA GLU A 692 3.81 -36.43 -67.09
C GLU A 692 2.33 -36.79 -67.03
N GLY A 693 1.56 -36.06 -66.23
CA GLY A 693 0.12 -36.26 -66.12
C GLY A 693 -0.54 -35.17 -65.29
N ASN A 694 -1.87 -35.20 -65.21
CA ASN A 694 -2.63 -34.41 -64.24
C ASN A 694 -2.71 -35.21 -62.93
N ILE A 695 -2.47 -34.57 -61.79
CA ILE A 695 -2.61 -35.15 -60.45
C ILE A 695 -4.09 -35.15 -60.05
N ARG A 696 -4.52 -36.19 -59.33
CA ARG A 696 -5.85 -36.29 -58.68
C ARG A 696 -5.76 -36.12 -57.16
N SER A 697 -4.73 -36.68 -56.54
CA SER A 697 -4.39 -36.49 -55.13
C SER A 697 -2.92 -36.82 -54.89
N ILE A 698 -2.36 -36.25 -53.83
CA ILE A 698 -1.03 -36.56 -53.29
C ILE A 698 -1.27 -37.04 -51.87
N LYS A 699 -0.84 -38.26 -51.50
CA LYS A 699 -0.96 -38.77 -50.13
C LYS A 699 0.40 -38.99 -49.51
N LEU A 700 0.68 -38.30 -48.42
CA LEU A 700 1.87 -38.44 -47.59
C LEU A 700 1.53 -39.28 -46.37
N LYS A 701 2.34 -40.30 -46.06
CA LYS A 701 2.25 -41.08 -44.83
C LYS A 701 3.64 -41.17 -44.19
N THR A 702 3.80 -40.63 -43.00
CA THR A 702 5.09 -40.70 -42.28
C THR A 702 5.29 -42.06 -41.62
N HIS A 703 6.52 -42.52 -41.55
CA HIS A 703 6.90 -43.64 -40.69
C HIS A 703 7.00 -43.15 -39.25
N PRO A 704 6.59 -43.94 -38.24
CA PRO A 704 6.46 -43.47 -36.87
C PRO A 704 7.77 -42.96 -36.26
N THR A 705 7.64 -41.97 -35.39
CA THR A 705 8.59 -41.59 -34.35
C THR A 705 8.26 -42.41 -33.11
N MET A 706 9.26 -42.92 -32.39
CA MET A 706 9.06 -43.90 -31.32
C MET A 706 9.85 -43.52 -30.07
N ILE A 707 9.25 -43.60 -28.89
CA ILE A 707 9.90 -43.26 -27.61
C ILE A 707 9.59 -44.32 -26.54
N ASN A 708 10.55 -44.59 -25.65
CA ASN A 708 10.34 -45.44 -24.48
C ASN A 708 9.76 -44.62 -23.32
N SER A 709 8.51 -44.88 -22.98
CA SER A 709 7.79 -44.32 -21.83
C SER A 709 8.49 -44.58 -20.49
N GLU A 710 8.08 -43.88 -19.44
CA GLU A 710 8.67 -44.01 -18.09
C GLU A 710 8.65 -45.44 -17.55
N THR A 711 7.62 -46.24 -17.89
CA THR A 711 7.49 -47.67 -17.55
C THR A 711 8.34 -48.61 -18.40
N GLY A 712 9.02 -48.12 -19.43
CA GLY A 712 9.81 -48.92 -20.38
C GLY A 712 9.01 -49.46 -21.57
N SER A 713 7.72 -49.13 -21.66
CA SER A 713 6.83 -49.52 -22.76
C SER A 713 7.04 -48.60 -23.97
N LEU A 714 6.88 -49.11 -25.19
CA LEU A 714 7.04 -48.31 -26.41
C LEU A 714 5.79 -47.45 -26.69
N LEU A 715 6.02 -46.21 -27.10
CA LEU A 715 5.01 -45.29 -27.64
C LEU A 715 5.40 -44.94 -29.06
N SER A 716 4.43 -44.78 -29.97
CA SER A 716 4.74 -44.33 -31.33
C SER A 716 3.72 -43.32 -31.88
N GLY A 717 4.21 -42.37 -32.69
CA GLY A 717 3.43 -41.30 -33.29
C GLY A 717 3.73 -41.15 -34.78
N SER A 718 2.69 -41.02 -35.61
CA SER A 718 2.79 -40.88 -37.07
C SER A 718 1.62 -40.06 -37.62
N ILE A 719 1.80 -39.44 -38.77
CA ILE A 719 0.76 -38.67 -39.49
C ILE A 719 0.53 -39.19 -40.90
N GLU A 720 -0.71 -39.06 -41.40
CA GLU A 720 -1.08 -39.22 -42.81
C GLU A 720 -1.85 -37.98 -43.30
N ALA A 721 -1.57 -37.52 -44.51
CA ALA A 721 -2.14 -36.31 -45.10
C ALA A 721 -2.47 -36.50 -46.59
N GLU A 722 -3.61 -35.98 -47.05
CA GLU A 722 -3.76 -35.61 -48.47
C GLU A 722 -3.27 -34.17 -48.68
N LEU A 723 -2.33 -33.99 -49.62
CA LEU A 723 -1.69 -32.73 -49.96
C LEU A 723 -2.20 -32.19 -51.31
N ASN A 724 -2.30 -30.87 -51.42
CA ASN A 724 -2.58 -30.16 -52.66
C ASN A 724 -1.32 -30.00 -53.53
N ASN A 725 -0.16 -29.81 -52.91
CA ASN A 725 1.13 -29.54 -53.55
C ASN A 725 2.30 -30.00 -52.66
N ILE A 726 3.54 -29.91 -53.14
CA ILE A 726 4.77 -30.10 -52.34
C ILE A 726 5.73 -28.95 -52.70
N PRO A 727 5.92 -27.95 -51.82
CA PRO A 727 6.86 -26.86 -52.03
C PRO A 727 8.34 -27.29 -52.07
N GLU A 728 9.19 -26.46 -52.68
CA GLU A 728 10.64 -26.69 -52.73
C GLU A 728 11.29 -26.25 -51.40
N GLY A 729 11.79 -27.22 -50.64
CA GLY A 729 12.31 -27.01 -49.27
C GLY A 729 11.43 -27.59 -48.15
N ALA A 730 10.24 -28.11 -48.47
CA ALA A 730 9.27 -28.63 -47.51
C ALA A 730 9.84 -29.73 -46.57
N ASN A 731 9.72 -29.51 -45.26
CA ASN A 731 10.14 -30.44 -44.20
C ASN A 731 9.03 -30.60 -43.14
N ILE A 732 9.01 -31.75 -42.48
CA ILE A 732 8.15 -32.00 -41.32
C ILE A 732 9.02 -32.51 -40.16
N LYS A 733 9.05 -31.79 -39.04
CA LYS A 733 9.65 -32.25 -37.79
C LYS A 733 8.55 -32.75 -36.87
N THR A 734 8.61 -34.02 -36.51
CA THR A 734 7.76 -34.59 -35.44
C THR A 734 8.56 -34.70 -34.15
N VAL A 735 7.95 -34.36 -33.02
CA VAL A 735 8.48 -34.59 -31.67
C VAL A 735 7.45 -35.43 -30.90
N LEU A 736 7.90 -36.43 -30.15
CA LEU A 736 7.04 -37.28 -29.33
C LEU A 736 7.56 -37.28 -27.89
N THR A 737 6.73 -36.82 -26.95
CA THR A 737 7.11 -36.54 -25.57
C THR A 737 6.25 -37.35 -24.61
N SER A 738 6.89 -38.19 -23.79
CA SER A 738 6.18 -39.03 -22.80
C SER A 738 6.01 -38.34 -21.44
N SER A 739 6.85 -37.35 -21.12
CA SER A 739 6.81 -36.61 -19.86
C SER A 739 6.19 -35.23 -20.07
N VAL A 740 4.88 -35.21 -20.35
CA VAL A 740 4.11 -34.01 -20.74
C VAL A 740 4.15 -32.92 -19.66
N SER A 741 4.33 -31.65 -20.09
CA SER A 741 4.40 -30.47 -19.23
C SER A 741 3.07 -30.13 -18.55
N ASP A 742 3.12 -29.43 -17.41
CA ASP A 742 1.90 -28.97 -16.72
C ASP A 742 1.10 -27.95 -17.54
N LYS A 743 1.78 -27.17 -18.40
CA LYS A 743 1.16 -26.27 -19.39
C LYS A 743 0.29 -27.06 -20.39
N SER A 744 0.86 -28.06 -21.06
CA SER A 744 0.12 -28.94 -21.99
C SER A 744 -0.99 -29.73 -21.27
N ARG A 745 -0.75 -30.23 -20.04
CA ARG A 745 -1.79 -30.89 -19.22
C ARG A 745 -2.98 -29.97 -18.95
N ASN A 746 -2.75 -28.70 -18.63
CA ASN A 746 -3.82 -27.73 -18.38
C ASN A 746 -4.65 -27.43 -19.64
N TYR A 747 -4.01 -27.28 -20.81
CA TYR A 747 -4.72 -27.16 -22.09
C TYR A 747 -5.57 -28.42 -22.39
N PHE A 748 -5.01 -29.62 -22.22
CA PHE A 748 -5.77 -30.87 -22.39
C PHE A 748 -6.94 -31.02 -21.40
N ALA A 749 -6.79 -30.51 -20.17
CA ALA A 749 -7.87 -30.49 -19.18
C ALA A 749 -8.98 -29.50 -19.56
N ALA A 750 -8.63 -28.31 -20.06
CA ALA A 750 -9.60 -27.33 -20.56
C ALA A 750 -10.39 -27.86 -21.76
N ALA A 751 -9.72 -28.42 -22.76
CA ALA A 751 -10.34 -29.05 -23.94
C ALA A 751 -11.31 -30.19 -23.55
N ALA A 752 -10.91 -31.05 -22.62
CA ALA A 752 -11.79 -32.09 -22.09
C ALA A 752 -13.03 -31.48 -21.40
N SER A 753 -12.84 -30.46 -20.57
CA SER A 753 -13.93 -29.80 -19.83
C SER A 753 -14.98 -29.17 -20.75
N GLN A 754 -14.56 -28.53 -21.85
CA GLN A 754 -15.47 -27.94 -22.84
C GLN A 754 -16.44 -28.97 -23.45
N THR A 755 -16.04 -30.24 -23.54
CA THR A 755 -16.87 -31.34 -24.08
C THR A 755 -17.64 -32.12 -23.01
N GLY A 756 -17.67 -31.65 -21.76
CA GLY A 756 -18.33 -32.32 -20.63
C GLY A 756 -17.55 -33.54 -20.11
N LEU A 757 -16.26 -33.62 -20.41
CA LEU A 757 -15.35 -34.67 -19.99
C LEU A 757 -14.38 -34.13 -18.92
N SER A 758 -13.72 -35.03 -18.21
CA SER A 758 -12.68 -34.70 -17.23
C SER A 758 -11.43 -35.49 -17.56
N LEU A 759 -10.28 -34.80 -17.61
CA LEU A 759 -8.98 -35.43 -17.79
C LEU A 759 -8.69 -36.39 -16.62
N LYS A 760 -8.04 -37.52 -16.92
CA LYS A 760 -7.62 -38.54 -15.94
C LYS A 760 -6.14 -38.88 -16.05
N ASP A 761 -5.62 -38.99 -17.27
CA ASP A 761 -4.20 -39.24 -17.52
C ASP A 761 -3.80 -38.75 -18.93
N VAL A 762 -2.50 -38.63 -19.19
CA VAL A 762 -1.92 -38.25 -20.49
C VAL A 762 -0.79 -39.21 -20.83
N ALA A 763 -0.95 -40.01 -21.88
CA ALA A 763 0.07 -41.00 -22.29
C ALA A 763 1.31 -40.34 -22.92
N CYS A 764 1.08 -39.33 -23.77
CA CYS A 764 2.11 -38.55 -24.45
C CYS A 764 1.48 -37.31 -25.13
N SER A 765 2.32 -36.34 -25.47
CA SER A 765 2.03 -35.37 -26.54
C SER A 765 2.92 -35.61 -27.75
N MET A 766 2.40 -35.27 -28.93
CA MET A 766 3.07 -35.32 -30.22
C MET A 766 2.96 -33.94 -30.88
N GLU A 767 4.09 -33.29 -31.10
CA GLU A 767 4.21 -31.98 -31.74
C GLU A 767 4.61 -32.18 -33.20
N VAL A 768 3.96 -31.48 -34.13
CA VAL A 768 4.25 -31.57 -35.57
C VAL A 768 4.56 -30.16 -36.09
N ASN A 769 5.85 -29.88 -36.29
CA ASN A 769 6.30 -28.63 -36.91
C ASN A 769 6.35 -28.83 -38.43
N LEU A 770 5.76 -27.89 -39.17
CA LEU A 770 5.84 -27.81 -40.62
C LEU A 770 6.78 -26.67 -41.02
N ASP A 771 7.77 -26.96 -41.87
CA ASP A 771 8.66 -25.95 -42.46
C ASP A 771 8.50 -25.97 -43.99
N GLY A 772 8.30 -24.80 -44.59
CA GLY A 772 8.04 -24.67 -46.02
C GLY A 772 6.74 -25.31 -46.53
N ILE A 773 5.77 -25.62 -45.66
CA ILE A 773 4.44 -26.15 -46.01
C ILE A 773 3.38 -25.26 -45.36
N ASN A 774 2.34 -24.85 -46.09
CA ASN A 774 1.22 -24.12 -45.51
C ASN A 774 0.06 -25.06 -45.16
N ASP A 775 -0.33 -25.10 -43.89
CA ASP A 775 -1.31 -26.07 -43.38
C ASP A 775 -2.74 -25.90 -43.93
N VAL A 776 -3.06 -24.71 -44.47
CA VAL A 776 -4.38 -24.38 -45.06
C VAL A 776 -4.37 -24.47 -46.60
N GLU A 777 -3.24 -24.16 -47.26
CA GLU A 777 -3.12 -24.22 -48.73
C GLU A 777 -2.57 -25.54 -49.26
N ASP A 778 -1.59 -26.16 -48.58
CA ASP A 778 -0.90 -27.36 -49.05
C ASP A 778 -1.49 -28.66 -48.46
N ILE A 779 -2.19 -28.62 -47.32
CA ILE A 779 -2.85 -29.78 -46.70
C ILE A 779 -4.37 -29.73 -46.92
N LYS A 780 -5.04 -30.89 -46.84
CA LYS A 780 -6.48 -31.04 -47.16
C LYS A 780 -7.23 -32.05 -46.28
N GLU A 781 -6.61 -33.21 -46.01
CA GLU A 781 -7.21 -34.29 -45.20
C GLU A 781 -6.10 -34.81 -44.28
N ALA A 782 -5.97 -34.28 -43.07
CA ALA A 782 -4.93 -34.66 -42.12
C ALA A 782 -5.45 -35.62 -41.04
N SER A 783 -4.60 -36.54 -40.58
CA SER A 783 -4.89 -37.47 -39.49
C SER A 783 -3.62 -37.84 -38.73
N VAL A 784 -3.67 -37.70 -37.41
CA VAL A 784 -2.62 -38.12 -36.49
C VAL A 784 -2.93 -39.53 -35.98
N PHE A 785 -1.90 -40.35 -35.84
CA PHE A 785 -1.99 -41.71 -35.34
C PHE A 785 -0.99 -41.93 -34.21
N ILE A 786 -1.49 -42.33 -33.04
CA ILE A 786 -0.68 -42.58 -31.86
C ILE A 786 -0.94 -44.01 -31.36
N SER A 787 0.11 -44.80 -31.17
CA SER A 787 0.06 -46.14 -30.57
C SER A 787 0.45 -46.08 -29.10
N VAL A 788 -0.30 -46.81 -28.27
CA VAL A 788 -0.05 -47.01 -26.84
C VAL A 788 -0.14 -48.49 -26.45
N PRO A 789 0.58 -48.93 -25.41
CA PRO A 789 0.45 -50.28 -24.86
C PRO A 789 -0.99 -50.59 -24.45
N ALA A 790 -1.45 -51.81 -24.76
CA ALA A 790 -2.78 -52.27 -24.36
C ALA A 790 -2.99 -52.19 -22.84
N GLU A 791 -1.95 -52.43 -22.04
CA GLU A 791 -1.97 -52.31 -20.57
C GLU A 791 -2.36 -50.91 -20.08
N TRP A 792 -1.91 -49.84 -20.76
CA TRP A 792 -2.32 -48.48 -20.43
C TRP A 792 -3.80 -48.26 -20.75
N VAL A 793 -4.24 -48.69 -21.94
CA VAL A 793 -5.64 -48.57 -22.39
C VAL A 793 -6.60 -49.32 -21.46
N ASP A 794 -6.23 -50.51 -21.00
CA ASP A 794 -6.99 -51.28 -20.02
C ASP A 794 -6.99 -50.59 -18.63
N SER A 795 -5.85 -50.03 -18.19
CA SER A 795 -5.75 -49.32 -16.91
C SER A 795 -6.65 -48.08 -16.82
N VAL A 796 -6.87 -47.39 -17.95
CA VAL A 796 -7.77 -46.24 -18.05
C VAL A 796 -9.23 -46.63 -18.35
N GLY A 797 -9.56 -47.92 -18.29
CA GLY A 797 -10.92 -48.45 -18.39
C GLY A 797 -11.40 -48.76 -19.82
N GLY A 798 -10.50 -48.85 -20.79
CA GLY A 798 -10.80 -49.27 -22.17
C GLY A 798 -10.78 -48.14 -23.20
N SER A 799 -10.66 -48.52 -24.48
CA SER A 799 -10.41 -47.62 -25.61
C SER A 799 -11.46 -46.55 -25.85
N GLN A 800 -12.69 -46.70 -25.34
CA GLN A 800 -13.72 -45.66 -25.41
C GLN A 800 -13.39 -44.43 -24.54
N ASN A 801 -12.58 -44.60 -23.48
CA ASN A 801 -12.13 -43.53 -22.58
C ASN A 801 -10.90 -42.78 -23.14
N VAL A 802 -10.24 -43.31 -24.16
CA VAL A 802 -9.07 -42.67 -24.81
C VAL A 802 -9.53 -41.62 -25.82
N LYS A 803 -8.92 -40.44 -25.83
CA LYS A 803 -9.14 -39.38 -26.82
C LYS A 803 -7.81 -38.78 -27.27
N ILE A 804 -7.79 -38.24 -28.48
CA ILE A 804 -6.75 -37.33 -28.97
C ILE A 804 -7.32 -35.92 -28.86
N ILE A 805 -6.54 -35.00 -28.27
CA ILE A 805 -6.86 -33.58 -28.19
C ILE A 805 -5.84 -32.83 -29.04
N ARG A 806 -6.30 -31.94 -29.93
CA ARG A 806 -5.47 -30.98 -30.66
C ARG A 806 -5.39 -29.69 -29.85
N ILE A 807 -4.19 -29.12 -29.81
CA ILE A 807 -3.96 -27.69 -29.55
C ILE A 807 -3.48 -27.13 -30.89
N GLY A 808 -4.27 -26.28 -31.53
CA GLY A 808 -3.89 -25.69 -32.81
C GLY A 808 -2.65 -24.81 -32.70
N ASP A 809 -1.93 -24.61 -33.82
CA ASP A 809 -0.90 -23.57 -33.96
C ASP A 809 -1.45 -22.17 -33.61
N THR A 810 -2.76 -22.01 -33.76
CA THR A 810 -3.53 -20.81 -33.40
C THR A 810 -4.32 -20.91 -32.08
N GLY A 811 -4.13 -21.98 -31.30
CA GLY A 811 -4.62 -22.10 -29.92
C GLY A 811 -5.85 -22.98 -29.75
N GLU A 812 -6.55 -23.27 -30.84
CA GLU A 812 -7.80 -24.00 -30.84
C GLU A 812 -7.71 -25.33 -30.04
N LEU A 813 -8.53 -25.43 -28.98
CA LEU A 813 -8.58 -26.57 -28.08
C LEU A 813 -9.68 -27.55 -28.49
N SER A 814 -9.38 -28.50 -29.36
CA SER A 814 -10.39 -29.42 -29.92
C SER A 814 -10.17 -30.89 -29.53
N VAL A 815 -11.23 -31.54 -29.02
CA VAL A 815 -11.23 -32.99 -28.75
C VAL A 815 -11.53 -33.72 -30.06
N LEU A 816 -10.50 -34.24 -30.72
CA LEU A 816 -10.62 -34.85 -32.03
C LEU A 816 -11.52 -36.09 -32.01
N LYS A 817 -12.20 -36.34 -33.12
CA LYS A 817 -12.94 -37.57 -33.37
C LYS A 817 -11.97 -38.75 -33.39
N THR A 818 -11.82 -39.38 -32.22
CA THR A 818 -10.82 -40.44 -31.99
C THR A 818 -11.40 -41.81 -32.32
N THR A 819 -10.76 -42.56 -33.21
CA THR A 819 -11.12 -43.93 -33.61
C THR A 819 -10.00 -44.92 -33.25
N PHE A 820 -10.37 -46.12 -32.78
CA PHE A 820 -9.42 -47.22 -32.64
C PHE A 820 -9.14 -47.81 -34.02
N ALA A 821 -7.89 -47.67 -34.49
CA ALA A 821 -7.46 -48.03 -35.84
C ALA A 821 -6.92 -49.48 -35.95
N GLY A 822 -6.92 -50.23 -34.83
CA GLY A 822 -6.39 -51.58 -34.76
C GLY A 822 -5.07 -51.64 -33.98
N PHE A 823 -4.22 -52.60 -34.32
CA PHE A 823 -2.91 -52.78 -33.71
C PHE A 823 -1.80 -52.45 -34.72
N ASP A 824 -0.64 -51.98 -34.24
CA ASP A 824 0.54 -51.78 -35.07
C ASP A 824 1.43 -53.04 -35.15
N GLU A 825 2.63 -52.89 -35.75
CA GLU A 825 3.55 -54.00 -35.99
C GLU A 825 4.17 -54.61 -34.71
N ASN A 826 4.12 -53.88 -33.58
CA ASN A 826 4.55 -54.37 -32.26
C ASN A 826 3.41 -55.04 -31.48
N GLY A 827 2.16 -54.79 -31.87
CA GLY A 827 0.96 -55.21 -31.15
C GLY A 827 0.38 -54.15 -30.22
N ASP A 828 0.88 -52.91 -30.28
CA ASP A 828 0.36 -51.79 -29.49
C ASP A 828 -0.98 -51.26 -30.08
N MET A 829 -1.84 -50.72 -29.22
CA MET A 829 -3.16 -50.23 -29.60
C MET A 829 -3.06 -48.87 -30.29
N LYS A 830 -3.42 -48.84 -31.57
CA LYS A 830 -3.32 -47.66 -32.42
C LYS A 830 -4.62 -46.85 -32.44
N PHE A 831 -4.52 -45.57 -32.14
CA PHE A 831 -5.60 -44.59 -32.21
C PHE A 831 -5.37 -43.62 -33.36
N GLU A 832 -6.46 -43.19 -33.98
CA GLU A 832 -6.52 -42.25 -35.11
C GLU A 832 -7.33 -41.02 -34.67
N GLY A 833 -6.79 -39.82 -34.90
CA GLY A 833 -7.45 -38.55 -34.69
C GLY A 833 -7.53 -37.81 -36.03
N PHE A 834 -8.74 -37.68 -36.57
CA PHE A 834 -8.97 -36.89 -37.77
C PHE A 834 -8.87 -35.40 -37.45
N SER A 835 -7.97 -34.69 -38.13
CA SER A 835 -7.63 -33.28 -37.91
C SER A 835 -7.82 -32.52 -39.22
N PRO A 836 -9.00 -31.94 -39.49
CA PRO A 836 -9.26 -31.24 -40.75
C PRO A 836 -8.54 -29.89 -40.83
N GLU A 837 -8.14 -29.29 -39.70
CA GLU A 837 -7.37 -28.04 -39.62
C GLU A 837 -5.84 -28.28 -39.54
N GLY A 838 -5.33 -29.39 -40.08
CA GLY A 838 -3.88 -29.61 -40.24
C GLY A 838 -3.16 -30.27 -39.06
N PHE A 839 -1.90 -29.89 -38.79
CA PHE A 839 -1.00 -30.53 -37.84
C PHE A 839 -0.29 -29.55 -36.88
N CYS A 840 -0.49 -29.77 -35.57
CA CYS A 840 -0.06 -28.87 -34.50
C CYS A 840 0.49 -29.70 -33.29
N GLU A 841 0.18 -29.34 -32.02
CA GLU A 841 0.37 -30.25 -30.87
C GLU A 841 -0.86 -31.16 -30.67
N PHE A 842 -0.61 -32.45 -30.40
CA PHE A 842 -1.65 -33.46 -30.14
C PHE A 842 -1.37 -34.23 -28.84
N GLY A 843 -2.28 -34.19 -27.87
CA GLY A 843 -2.22 -35.01 -26.65
C GLY A 843 -3.06 -36.28 -26.77
N LEU A 844 -2.47 -37.45 -26.51
CA LEU A 844 -3.24 -38.69 -26.30
C LEU A 844 -3.58 -38.82 -24.81
N VAL A 845 -4.87 -38.78 -24.50
CA VAL A 845 -5.37 -38.64 -23.13
C VAL A 845 -6.39 -39.70 -22.75
N ALA A 846 -6.49 -39.95 -21.45
CA ALA A 846 -7.60 -40.66 -20.84
C ALA A 846 -8.59 -39.66 -20.23
N VAL A 847 -9.88 -39.85 -20.50
CA VAL A 847 -10.96 -38.99 -20.04
C VAL A 847 -12.15 -39.79 -19.50
N ALA A 848 -12.84 -39.22 -18.51
CA ALA A 848 -14.10 -39.75 -17.99
C ALA A 848 -15.20 -38.69 -18.07
N LYS A 849 -16.45 -39.10 -18.31
CA LYS A 849 -17.62 -38.21 -18.32
C LYS A 849 -17.75 -37.46 -16.99
N SER A 850 -17.95 -36.15 -17.03
CA SER A 850 -18.13 -35.35 -15.82
C SER A 850 -19.42 -35.74 -15.08
N THR A 851 -19.34 -35.85 -13.75
CA THR A 851 -20.45 -36.20 -12.86
C THR A 851 -20.93 -34.97 -12.11
N THR A 852 -21.76 -34.15 -12.76
CA THR A 852 -22.44 -33.01 -12.14
C THR A 852 -23.92 -33.33 -11.91
N ASP A 853 -24.26 -33.67 -10.66
CA ASP A 853 -25.64 -33.60 -10.20
C ASP A 853 -26.08 -32.12 -10.13
N ASN A 854 -27.32 -31.84 -10.54
CA ASN A 854 -27.71 -30.50 -10.96
C ASN A 854 -28.65 -29.82 -9.94
N THR A 855 -28.07 -29.34 -8.82
CA THR A 855 -28.78 -28.50 -7.83
C THR A 855 -27.88 -27.43 -7.21
N GLY A 856 -28.33 -26.18 -7.26
CA GLY A 856 -27.80 -25.08 -6.43
C GLY A 856 -26.73 -24.22 -7.11
N VAL A 857 -27.01 -22.93 -7.24
CA VAL A 857 -25.99 -21.90 -7.50
C VAL A 857 -25.45 -21.44 -6.15
N THR A 858 -24.21 -21.84 -5.84
CA THR A 858 -23.43 -21.27 -4.73
C THR A 858 -21.98 -21.14 -5.16
N SER A 859 -21.43 -19.94 -5.00
CA SER A 859 -20.00 -19.69 -5.13
C SER A 859 -19.23 -20.36 -3.99
N HIS A 860 -18.12 -21.03 -4.31
CA HIS A 860 -17.12 -21.39 -3.31
C HIS A 860 -15.73 -21.00 -3.78
N THR A 861 -15.13 -20.11 -2.99
CA THR A 861 -13.71 -19.78 -2.99
C THR A 861 -12.90 -21.02 -2.59
N GLY A 862 -11.88 -21.35 -3.39
CA GLY A 862 -10.84 -22.29 -3.01
C GLY A 862 -9.66 -21.54 -2.42
N SER A 863 -9.38 -21.74 -1.13
CA SER A 863 -8.12 -21.27 -0.52
C SER A 863 -6.99 -22.24 -0.90
N GLY A 864 -5.87 -21.71 -1.37
CA GLY A 864 -4.70 -22.47 -1.82
C GLY A 864 -3.92 -21.70 -2.87
N GLY A 865 -2.83 -21.05 -2.47
CA GLY A 865 -2.09 -20.12 -3.33
C GLY A 865 -1.23 -20.80 -4.40
N ILE A 866 -1.38 -20.31 -5.63
CA ILE A 866 -0.47 -20.28 -6.80
C ILE A 866 -1.02 -19.13 -7.70
N SER A 867 -0.19 -18.55 -8.57
CA SER A 867 -0.45 -17.28 -9.26
C SER A 867 -1.75 -17.21 -10.09
N ASP A 868 -2.35 -16.02 -10.11
CA ASP A 868 -3.69 -15.74 -10.64
C ASP A 868 -3.68 -15.41 -12.15
N VAL A 869 -3.40 -16.42 -12.98
CA VAL A 869 -3.43 -16.28 -14.45
C VAL A 869 -4.87 -16.08 -14.94
N SER A 870 -5.10 -14.99 -15.70
CA SER A 870 -6.29 -14.76 -16.51
C SER A 870 -6.01 -15.14 -17.97
N ALA A 871 -7.00 -15.70 -18.67
CA ALA A 871 -6.88 -16.08 -20.07
C ALA A 871 -8.13 -15.67 -20.87
N ALA A 872 -7.94 -15.15 -22.07
CA ALA A 872 -9.02 -14.75 -22.97
C ALA A 872 -8.68 -15.08 -24.43
N MET A 873 -9.71 -15.35 -25.23
CA MET A 873 -9.58 -15.94 -26.56
C MET A 873 -10.69 -15.44 -27.49
N THR A 874 -10.40 -15.29 -28.79
CA THR A 874 -11.38 -14.90 -29.81
C THR A 874 -11.10 -15.56 -31.16
N ASP A 875 -12.19 -15.99 -31.80
CA ASP A 875 -12.22 -16.49 -33.18
C ASP A 875 -11.93 -15.37 -34.20
N SER A 876 -11.76 -15.76 -35.46
CA SER A 876 -11.29 -14.96 -36.60
C SER A 876 -11.76 -13.50 -36.67
N ILE A 877 -10.78 -12.60 -36.60
CA ILE A 877 -10.89 -11.15 -36.72
C ILE A 877 -10.43 -10.74 -38.12
N LYS A 878 -11.16 -9.85 -38.80
CA LYS A 878 -10.75 -9.35 -40.14
C LYS A 878 -9.90 -8.09 -40.02
N SER A 879 -9.08 -7.85 -41.04
CA SER A 879 -8.39 -6.56 -41.24
C SER A 879 -9.40 -5.40 -41.14
N GLY A 880 -9.15 -4.51 -40.18
CA GLY A 880 -10.00 -3.36 -39.86
C GLY A 880 -11.07 -3.59 -38.79
N ASP A 881 -11.42 -4.84 -38.44
CA ASP A 881 -12.36 -5.12 -37.34
C ASP A 881 -11.69 -4.85 -35.97
N ARG A 882 -12.47 -4.28 -35.03
CA ARG A 882 -12.09 -4.18 -33.61
C ARG A 882 -12.75 -5.31 -32.84
N PHE A 883 -11.99 -5.99 -32.01
CA PHE A 883 -12.40 -7.09 -31.14
C PHE A 883 -12.17 -6.73 -29.67
N THR A 884 -12.69 -7.54 -28.74
CA THR A 884 -12.64 -7.24 -27.30
C THR A 884 -12.58 -8.52 -26.49
N LEU A 885 -11.50 -8.66 -25.71
CA LEU A 885 -11.20 -9.78 -24.82
C LEU A 885 -11.38 -9.33 -23.37
N LYS A 886 -11.97 -10.18 -22.51
CA LYS A 886 -12.24 -9.86 -21.10
C LYS A 886 -11.43 -10.73 -20.16
N MET A 887 -10.85 -10.09 -19.16
CA MET A 887 -10.03 -10.72 -18.12
C MET A 887 -10.76 -10.69 -16.77
N SER A 888 -10.42 -11.61 -15.87
CA SER A 888 -11.18 -11.82 -14.61
C SER A 888 -10.33 -12.04 -13.35
N LYS A 889 -9.01 -12.22 -13.49
CA LYS A 889 -8.09 -12.50 -12.37
C LYS A 889 -6.96 -11.48 -12.21
N THR A 890 -6.79 -10.55 -13.15
CA THR A 890 -5.74 -9.52 -13.15
C THR A 890 -6.30 -8.10 -13.03
N PRO A 891 -5.49 -7.08 -12.70
CA PRO A 891 -5.91 -5.67 -12.70
C PRO A 891 -6.35 -5.17 -14.08
N VAL A 892 -5.78 -5.69 -15.17
CA VAL A 892 -6.30 -5.56 -16.54
C VAL A 892 -7.61 -6.35 -16.64
N THR A 893 -8.69 -5.71 -17.09
CA THR A 893 -10.05 -6.26 -17.16
C THR A 893 -10.58 -6.41 -18.58
N GLU A 894 -10.09 -5.61 -19.55
CA GLU A 894 -10.49 -5.69 -20.95
C GLU A 894 -9.32 -5.31 -21.88
N LEU A 895 -9.14 -6.06 -22.98
CA LEU A 895 -8.15 -5.81 -24.03
C LEU A 895 -8.87 -5.73 -25.37
N SER A 896 -8.82 -4.59 -26.06
CA SER A 896 -9.65 -4.30 -27.24
C SER A 896 -8.85 -3.64 -28.35
N PHE A 897 -8.36 -4.43 -29.31
CA PHE A 897 -7.52 -3.96 -30.42
C PHE A 897 -8.25 -3.98 -31.75
N ARG A 898 -7.71 -3.26 -32.73
CA ARG A 898 -8.02 -3.46 -34.15
C ARG A 898 -6.96 -4.37 -34.77
N ALA A 899 -7.39 -5.27 -35.64
CA ALA A 899 -6.46 -6.05 -36.45
C ALA A 899 -6.04 -5.27 -37.71
N LYS A 900 -4.75 -5.08 -37.93
CA LYS A 900 -4.22 -4.48 -39.18
C LYS A 900 -4.48 -5.41 -40.37
N GLU A 901 -4.29 -6.70 -40.15
CA GLU A 901 -4.49 -7.77 -41.12
C GLU A 901 -5.58 -8.74 -40.64
N ASN A 902 -5.86 -9.82 -41.37
CA ASN A 902 -6.74 -10.86 -40.85
C ASN A 902 -5.98 -11.67 -39.78
N ILE A 903 -6.57 -11.80 -38.59
CA ILE A 903 -6.05 -12.64 -37.50
C ILE A 903 -7.01 -13.81 -37.37
N ASN A 904 -6.55 -15.02 -37.69
CA ASN A 904 -7.42 -16.20 -37.80
C ASN A 904 -8.04 -16.61 -36.45
N GLU A 905 -7.30 -16.40 -35.36
CA GLU A 905 -7.65 -16.73 -33.98
C GLU A 905 -6.59 -16.06 -33.08
N LEU A 906 -6.95 -15.72 -31.85
CA LEU A 906 -6.09 -15.02 -30.89
C LEU A 906 -6.36 -15.50 -29.47
N MET A 907 -5.31 -15.91 -28.77
CA MET A 907 -5.32 -16.13 -27.32
C MET A 907 -4.33 -15.19 -26.64
N ILE A 908 -4.73 -14.65 -25.49
CA ILE A 908 -3.88 -13.83 -24.62
C ILE A 908 -3.99 -14.39 -23.20
N THR A 909 -2.84 -14.62 -22.56
CA THR A 909 -2.78 -14.79 -21.10
C THR A 909 -2.26 -13.52 -20.45
N ALA A 910 -2.76 -13.25 -19.25
CA ALA A 910 -2.35 -12.15 -18.39
C ALA A 910 -2.09 -12.70 -16.99
N GLU A 911 -0.89 -12.52 -16.45
CA GLU A 911 -0.52 -12.97 -15.10
C GLU A 911 0.02 -11.78 -14.29
N ASP A 912 -0.66 -11.44 -13.19
CA ASP A 912 -0.19 -10.41 -12.24
C ASP A 912 0.89 -11.04 -11.34
N LYS A 913 2.14 -10.58 -11.47
CA LYS A 913 3.29 -11.20 -10.79
C LYS A 913 4.43 -10.23 -10.51
N ILE A 914 5.37 -10.64 -9.66
CA ILE A 914 6.58 -9.87 -9.37
C ILE A 914 7.47 -9.87 -10.64
N PRO A 915 7.89 -8.71 -11.16
CA PRO A 915 8.72 -8.64 -12.36
C PRO A 915 10.11 -9.25 -12.11
N ALA A 916 10.72 -9.80 -13.17
CA ALA A 916 12.05 -10.37 -13.09
C ALA A 916 13.11 -9.33 -12.70
N THR A 917 14.02 -9.66 -11.79
CA THR A 917 15.02 -8.74 -11.20
C THR A 917 16.04 -8.16 -12.20
N SER A 918 16.02 -8.60 -13.46
CA SER A 918 16.80 -8.06 -14.57
C SER A 918 16.05 -7.05 -15.45
N LEU A 919 14.75 -6.85 -15.22
CA LEU A 919 13.92 -5.90 -15.96
C LEU A 919 13.99 -4.52 -15.28
N ILE A 920 14.31 -3.48 -16.06
CA ILE A 920 14.26 -2.09 -15.60
C ILE A 920 12.81 -1.63 -15.74
N MET A 921 12.19 -1.15 -14.67
CA MET A 921 10.79 -0.70 -14.65
C MET A 921 10.63 0.74 -15.18
N PRO A 922 9.40 1.18 -15.53
CA PRO A 922 9.15 2.58 -15.88
C PRO A 922 9.17 3.49 -14.65
N GLU A 923 9.01 4.78 -14.89
CA GLU A 923 8.95 5.84 -13.88
C GLU A 923 7.62 5.82 -13.09
N GLY A 924 7.66 6.33 -11.86
CA GLY A 924 6.59 6.21 -10.87
C GLY A 924 6.57 4.88 -10.11
N LYS A 925 5.81 4.82 -9.02
CA LYS A 925 5.69 3.63 -8.16
C LYS A 925 4.90 2.53 -8.86
N LEU A 926 5.46 1.32 -8.95
CA LEU A 926 4.78 0.15 -9.52
C LEU A 926 3.63 -0.30 -8.60
N LEU A 927 2.41 -0.36 -9.14
CA LEU A 927 1.20 -0.88 -8.47
C LEU A 927 0.88 -2.33 -8.87
N SER A 928 1.16 -2.71 -10.12
CA SER A 928 1.06 -4.08 -10.63
C SER A 928 1.91 -4.24 -11.89
N PHE A 929 2.50 -5.43 -12.05
CA PHE A 929 3.13 -5.88 -13.29
C PHE A 929 2.34 -7.07 -13.82
N VAL A 930 1.74 -6.89 -14.99
CA VAL A 930 0.96 -7.93 -15.67
C VAL A 930 1.76 -8.41 -16.87
N ASP A 931 2.23 -9.64 -16.78
CA ASP A 931 2.93 -10.37 -17.84
C ASP A 931 1.91 -10.75 -18.93
N ILE A 932 2.17 -10.39 -20.19
CA ILE A 932 1.22 -10.57 -21.30
C ILE A 932 1.85 -11.39 -22.43
N GLU A 933 1.61 -12.69 -22.40
CA GLU A 933 1.91 -13.56 -23.53
C GLU A 933 0.77 -13.49 -24.56
N LEU A 934 1.04 -12.90 -25.73
CA LEU A 934 0.21 -13.08 -26.92
C LEU A 934 0.61 -14.40 -27.58
N TYR A 935 -0.41 -15.17 -27.93
CA TYR A 935 -0.26 -16.34 -28.77
C TYR A 935 -0.99 -16.13 -30.09
N HIS A 936 -0.56 -16.85 -31.12
CA HIS A 936 -1.30 -17.08 -32.37
C HIS A 936 -1.44 -15.86 -33.32
N THR A 937 -1.33 -14.64 -32.78
CA THR A 937 -0.89 -13.45 -33.49
C THR A 937 0.45 -12.97 -32.95
N THR A 938 1.15 -12.19 -33.77
CA THR A 938 2.25 -11.33 -33.36
C THR A 938 1.74 -9.90 -33.13
N THR A 939 2.44 -9.14 -32.29
CA THR A 939 2.02 -7.82 -31.78
C THR A 939 1.95 -6.76 -32.88
N ASP A 940 2.82 -6.88 -33.89
CA ASP A 940 2.86 -6.06 -35.10
C ASP A 940 1.57 -6.09 -35.91
N LYS A 941 0.72 -7.11 -35.77
CA LYS A 941 -0.59 -7.22 -36.45
C LYS A 941 -1.72 -6.44 -35.75
N LEU A 942 -1.47 -5.88 -34.56
CA LEU A 942 -2.44 -5.10 -33.79
C LEU A 942 -2.14 -3.60 -33.87
N ASN A 943 -3.18 -2.75 -33.86
CA ASN A 943 -3.11 -1.31 -33.59
C ASN A 943 -4.43 -0.84 -32.95
N ASP A 944 -4.52 0.47 -32.67
CA ASP A 944 -5.76 1.09 -32.16
C ASP A 944 -6.27 0.28 -30.95
N GLY A 945 -5.32 0.00 -30.04
CA GLY A 945 -5.48 -0.80 -28.85
C GLY A 945 -6.07 0.00 -27.71
N ILE A 946 -7.02 -0.61 -27.01
CA ILE A 946 -7.66 -0.06 -25.83
C ILE A 946 -7.54 -1.09 -24.71
N ILE A 947 -6.86 -0.72 -23.63
CA ILE A 947 -6.69 -1.52 -22.42
C ILE A 947 -7.57 -0.90 -21.34
N LYS A 948 -8.54 -1.65 -20.80
CA LYS A 948 -9.21 -1.27 -19.56
C LYS A 948 -8.61 -2.02 -18.40
N PHE A 949 -8.34 -1.29 -17.32
CA PHE A 949 -7.82 -1.85 -16.09
C PHE A 949 -8.47 -1.18 -14.89
N SER A 950 -8.36 -1.81 -13.73
CA SER A 950 -8.94 -1.32 -12.48
C SER A 950 -7.92 -1.43 -11.34
N VAL A 951 -7.66 -0.32 -10.67
CA VAL A 951 -6.78 -0.25 -9.50
C VAL A 951 -7.67 -0.10 -8.25
N PRO A 952 -7.43 -0.86 -7.16
CA PRO A 952 -8.09 -0.62 -5.88
C PRO A 952 -7.98 0.86 -5.48
N LYS A 953 -9.11 1.49 -5.12
CA LYS A 953 -9.17 2.93 -4.82
C LYS A 953 -8.15 3.31 -3.71
N ILE A 954 -8.02 2.44 -2.71
CA ILE A 954 -7.07 2.59 -1.60
C ILE A 954 -5.60 2.72 -2.06
N LEU A 955 -5.15 1.96 -3.08
CA LEU A 955 -3.74 2.02 -3.54
C LEU A 955 -3.38 3.34 -4.24
N ILE A 956 -4.38 4.09 -4.72
CA ILE A 956 -4.21 5.44 -5.29
C ILE A 956 -4.16 6.46 -4.15
N GLU A 957 -5.09 6.35 -3.20
CA GLU A 957 -5.19 7.24 -2.04
C GLU A 957 -3.97 7.11 -1.11
N GLU A 958 -3.42 5.91 -0.95
CA GLU A 958 -2.15 5.62 -0.25
C GLU A 958 -0.93 6.34 -0.85
N GLN A 959 -1.00 6.88 -2.08
CA GLN A 959 0.09 7.68 -2.67
C GLN A 959 -0.20 9.20 -2.65
N LYS A 960 -1.36 9.62 -2.11
CA LYS A 960 -1.93 10.98 -2.25
C LYS A 960 -2.05 11.47 -3.71
N SER A 961 -2.01 10.54 -4.68
CA SER A 961 -2.15 10.80 -6.10
C SER A 961 -3.62 10.91 -6.51
N SER A 962 -3.89 11.60 -7.61
CA SER A 962 -5.20 11.56 -8.28
C SER A 962 -5.31 10.33 -9.18
N SER A 963 -6.52 10.03 -9.66
CA SER A 963 -6.69 9.05 -10.73
C SER A 963 -6.08 9.51 -12.06
N GLY A 964 -5.82 10.81 -12.26
CA GLY A 964 -5.08 11.31 -13.42
C GLY A 964 -3.60 10.88 -13.44
N ASP A 965 -3.04 10.51 -12.29
CA ASP A 965 -1.60 10.24 -12.12
C ASP A 965 -1.27 8.75 -12.26
N VAL A 966 -2.29 7.88 -12.32
CA VAL A 966 -2.15 6.47 -12.67
C VAL A 966 -1.80 6.36 -14.15
N LYS A 967 -0.64 5.76 -14.46
CA LYS A 967 -0.14 5.57 -15.82
C LYS A 967 -0.02 4.10 -16.15
N LEU A 968 -0.39 3.72 -17.37
CA LEU A 968 -0.11 2.39 -17.91
C LEU A 968 1.06 2.48 -18.89
N TYR A 969 2.07 1.63 -18.71
CA TYR A 969 3.18 1.46 -19.64
C TYR A 969 3.13 0.06 -20.27
N VAL A 970 3.50 -0.04 -21.55
CA VAL A 970 3.61 -1.30 -22.31
C VAL A 970 5.06 -1.50 -22.76
N LEU A 971 5.61 -2.70 -22.57
CA LEU A 971 7.02 -2.99 -22.84
C LEU A 971 7.28 -3.26 -24.33
N ASN A 972 7.92 -2.34 -25.04
CA ASN A 972 8.24 -2.47 -26.47
C ASN A 972 9.76 -2.52 -26.70
N GLU A 973 10.27 -3.61 -27.28
CA GLU A 973 11.73 -3.81 -27.54
C GLU A 973 12.64 -3.56 -26.31
N ASN A 974 12.20 -3.98 -25.11
CA ASN A 974 12.82 -3.71 -23.80
C ASN A 974 12.79 -2.24 -23.33
N ILE A 975 11.97 -1.39 -23.93
CA ILE A 975 11.72 0.00 -23.53
C ILE A 975 10.25 0.16 -23.14
N TRP A 976 9.99 0.72 -21.95
CA TRP A 976 8.62 1.02 -21.54
C TRP A 976 8.06 2.22 -22.29
N VAL A 977 6.94 2.02 -22.98
CA VAL A 977 6.20 3.06 -23.70
C VAL A 977 4.96 3.43 -22.90
N LEU A 978 4.80 4.71 -22.58
CA LEU A 978 3.61 5.24 -21.92
C LEU A 978 2.39 5.12 -22.84
N ALA A 979 1.34 4.45 -22.38
CA ALA A 979 0.03 4.42 -23.01
C ALA A 979 -0.79 5.64 -22.55
N GLU A 980 -1.52 6.28 -23.47
CA GLU A 980 -2.37 7.44 -23.16
C GLU A 980 -3.50 7.00 -22.22
N THR A 981 -3.37 7.31 -20.93
CA THR A 981 -4.19 6.73 -19.86
C THR A 981 -5.23 7.73 -19.38
N VAL A 982 -6.50 7.33 -19.38
CA VAL A 982 -7.67 8.14 -19.04
C VAL A 982 -8.47 7.46 -17.92
N PHE A 983 -8.82 8.22 -16.89
CA PHE A 983 -9.75 7.79 -15.83
C PHE A 983 -11.20 7.81 -16.32
N ASN A 984 -11.99 6.76 -16.05
CA ASN A 984 -13.40 6.68 -16.44
C ASN A 984 -14.36 6.97 -15.26
N GLU A 985 -14.31 6.12 -14.22
CA GLU A 985 -15.26 6.11 -13.10
C GLU A 985 -14.66 5.40 -11.88
N PHE A 986 -15.18 5.70 -10.68
CA PHE A 986 -15.01 4.83 -9.51
C PHE A 986 -16.16 3.82 -9.45
N LYS A 987 -15.84 2.55 -9.23
CA LYS A 987 -16.82 1.46 -9.23
C LYS A 987 -16.34 0.27 -8.41
N ASP A 988 -17.24 -0.30 -7.62
CA ASP A 988 -17.01 -1.52 -6.82
C ASP A 988 -15.69 -1.49 -6.01
N GLY A 989 -15.36 -0.32 -5.43
CA GLY A 989 -14.15 -0.09 -4.64
C GLY A 989 -12.86 0.16 -5.44
N LYS A 990 -12.95 0.28 -6.78
CA LYS A 990 -11.80 0.47 -7.68
C LYS A 990 -11.94 1.75 -8.52
N ALA A 991 -10.83 2.34 -8.91
CA ALA A 991 -10.77 3.29 -10.02
C ALA A 991 -10.64 2.52 -11.33
N CYS A 992 -11.49 2.84 -12.31
CA CYS A 992 -11.52 2.18 -13.61
C CYS A 992 -10.92 3.08 -14.69
N PHE A 993 -9.98 2.55 -15.45
CA PHE A 993 -9.16 3.26 -16.44
C PHE A 993 -9.31 2.71 -17.85
N THR A 994 -9.00 3.56 -18.83
CA THR A 994 -8.88 3.22 -20.25
C THR A 994 -7.55 3.78 -20.74
N ALA A 995 -6.65 2.94 -21.26
CA ALA A 995 -5.39 3.36 -21.86
C ALA A 995 -5.32 2.99 -23.35
N THR A 996 -4.72 3.83 -24.20
CA THR A 996 -4.56 3.56 -25.64
C THR A 996 -3.12 3.20 -26.02
N THR A 997 -2.94 2.24 -26.94
CA THR A 997 -1.63 1.74 -27.37
C THR A 997 -1.64 1.15 -28.79
N ASP A 998 -0.54 1.25 -29.52
CA ASP A 998 -0.34 0.63 -30.84
C ASP A 998 0.37 -0.74 -30.78
N THR A 999 0.71 -1.23 -29.59
CA THR A 999 1.29 -2.55 -29.34
C THR A 999 0.72 -3.19 -28.06
N LEU A 1000 0.93 -4.48 -27.88
CA LEU A 1000 0.63 -5.20 -26.65
C LEU A 1000 1.80 -6.10 -26.29
N SER A 1001 2.16 -6.12 -25.01
CA SER A 1001 3.30 -6.80 -24.41
C SER A 1001 3.10 -6.70 -22.88
N ASP A 1002 4.09 -7.05 -22.07
CA ASP A 1002 4.06 -6.86 -20.62
C ASP A 1002 3.64 -5.43 -20.25
N ILE A 1003 2.85 -5.33 -19.18
CA ILE A 1003 2.22 -4.10 -18.71
C ILE A 1003 2.75 -3.77 -17.31
N ALA A 1004 3.20 -2.53 -17.13
CA ALA A 1004 3.42 -1.96 -15.82
C ALA A 1004 2.34 -0.89 -15.57
N ILE A 1005 1.53 -1.09 -14.54
CA ILE A 1005 0.65 -0.04 -14.00
C ILE A 1005 1.47 0.66 -12.93
N THR A 1006 1.86 1.91 -13.18
CA THR A 1006 2.54 2.76 -12.20
C THR A 1006 1.67 3.95 -11.83
N ILE A 1007 2.11 4.70 -10.82
CA ILE A 1007 1.51 5.96 -10.42
C ILE A 1007 2.62 7.00 -10.24
N SER A 1008 2.45 8.17 -10.85
CA SER A 1008 3.48 9.20 -10.89
C SER A 1008 3.52 10.01 -9.58
N ASP A 1009 4.71 10.16 -9.01
CA ASP A 1009 4.98 10.99 -7.83
C ASP A 1009 5.08 12.51 -8.16
N ASP A 1010 4.44 12.96 -9.25
CA ASP A 1010 4.73 14.25 -9.91
C ASP A 1010 3.86 15.40 -9.39
N ASP A 1011 4.35 16.09 -8.36
CA ASP A 1011 3.73 17.28 -7.74
C ASP A 1011 3.75 18.54 -8.65
N SER A 1012 4.19 18.45 -9.92
CA SER A 1012 4.47 19.63 -10.76
C SER A 1012 3.30 20.20 -11.59
N LEU A 1013 2.13 19.55 -11.64
CA LEU A 1013 0.99 19.95 -12.49
C LEU A 1013 -0.34 20.12 -11.74
N LYS A 1014 -0.42 21.13 -10.86
CA LYS A 1014 -1.69 21.72 -10.39
C LYS A 1014 -1.73 23.23 -10.62
N THR A 1015 -2.00 23.62 -11.87
CA THR A 1015 -2.38 25.00 -12.23
C THR A 1015 -3.54 24.99 -13.22
N ASP A 1016 -4.65 25.62 -12.82
CA ASP A 1016 -5.69 26.24 -13.64
C ASP A 1016 -6.36 25.42 -14.76
N GLU A 1017 -7.47 24.75 -14.41
CA GLU A 1017 -8.65 24.78 -15.29
C GLU A 1017 -9.52 26.00 -14.93
N THR A 1018 -9.58 26.98 -15.82
CA THR A 1018 -10.61 28.03 -15.84
C THR A 1018 -11.22 28.10 -17.23
N ASP A 1019 -12.54 28.35 -17.32
CA ASP A 1019 -13.35 28.19 -18.52
C ASP A 1019 -12.77 28.78 -19.83
N ASP A 1020 -12.96 28.02 -20.91
CA ASP A 1020 -12.52 28.33 -22.27
C ASP A 1020 -13.44 29.37 -22.95
N GLU A 1021 -12.92 30.55 -23.30
CA GLU A 1021 -13.58 31.46 -24.26
C GLU A 1021 -12.66 31.92 -25.40
N LEU A 1022 -12.89 31.31 -26.57
CA LEU A 1022 -12.80 31.91 -27.91
C LEU A 1022 -11.43 32.40 -28.40
N SER A 1023 -10.71 31.41 -28.95
CA SER A 1023 -9.76 31.52 -30.05
C SER A 1023 -9.88 32.75 -30.98
N GLN A 1024 -8.74 33.28 -31.43
CA GLN A 1024 -8.64 33.79 -32.81
C GLN A 1024 -7.27 33.51 -33.43
N GLN A 1025 -7.28 33.18 -34.73
CA GLN A 1025 -6.14 32.63 -35.47
C GLN A 1025 -5.11 33.70 -35.84
N ASN A 1026 -3.89 33.28 -36.18
CA ASN A 1026 -3.39 33.45 -37.56
C ASN A 1026 -2.12 32.63 -37.81
N ASN A 1027 -2.20 31.74 -38.81
CA ASN A 1027 -1.03 31.14 -39.44
C ASN A 1027 -0.72 31.84 -40.77
N ASP A 1028 0.55 31.78 -41.13
CA ASP A 1028 1.07 31.68 -42.51
C ASP A 1028 1.09 32.89 -43.49
N ILE A 1029 2.35 33.20 -43.84
CA ILE A 1029 2.88 33.29 -45.23
C ILE A 1029 2.74 34.61 -46.01
N SER A 1030 3.75 34.79 -46.88
CA SER A 1030 4.08 36.00 -47.64
C SER A 1030 3.45 36.07 -49.03
N GLY A 1031 2.84 37.23 -49.36
CA GLY A 1031 2.56 37.67 -50.74
C GLY A 1031 1.35 37.01 -51.42
N THR A 1032 0.70 37.62 -52.42
CA THR A 1032 0.98 38.89 -53.14
C THR A 1032 -0.32 39.56 -53.62
N ASP A 1033 -0.22 40.86 -53.91
CA ASP A 1033 -1.05 41.64 -54.86
C ASP A 1033 -2.59 41.81 -54.68
N SER A 1034 -2.95 43.07 -54.40
CA SER A 1034 -3.92 43.90 -55.15
C SER A 1034 -5.38 44.08 -54.69
N GLU A 1035 -5.72 45.38 -54.51
CA GLU A 1035 -6.99 46.08 -54.82
C GLU A 1035 -8.36 45.66 -54.22
N LYS A 1036 -8.83 46.54 -53.32
CA LYS A 1036 -10.15 47.23 -53.31
C LYS A 1036 -11.46 46.51 -52.84
N SER A 1037 -12.10 47.20 -51.88
CA SER A 1037 -13.54 47.59 -51.87
C SER A 1037 -14.64 46.58 -51.47
N GLY A 1038 -15.27 46.82 -50.30
CA GLY A 1038 -16.69 47.25 -50.35
C GLY A 1038 -17.77 46.62 -49.43
N ASN A 1039 -17.88 47.12 -48.19
CA ASN A 1039 -19.12 47.73 -47.61
C ASN A 1039 -20.38 46.89 -47.21
N LEU A 1040 -21.11 47.41 -46.19
CA LEU A 1040 -22.56 47.25 -45.82
C LEU A 1040 -23.13 46.02 -45.05
N GLY A 1041 -24.06 46.31 -44.11
CA GLY A 1041 -25.02 45.38 -43.44
C GLY A 1041 -24.78 45.21 -41.92
N GLU A 1042 -25.47 45.80 -40.91
CA GLU A 1042 -26.90 46.03 -40.59
C GLU A 1042 -27.74 44.73 -40.41
N THR A 1043 -28.51 44.44 -39.33
CA THR A 1043 -28.81 45.03 -37.98
C THR A 1043 -29.29 43.89 -37.00
N LYS A 1044 -29.88 44.00 -35.76
CA LYS A 1044 -30.45 45.08 -34.90
C LYS A 1044 -30.65 44.68 -33.39
N GLU A 1045 -31.22 45.64 -32.62
CA GLU A 1045 -31.97 45.69 -31.33
C GLU A 1045 -32.67 44.41 -30.78
N GLN A 1046 -32.98 44.27 -29.46
CA GLN A 1046 -33.84 45.16 -28.62
C GLN A 1046 -33.53 45.14 -27.07
N LYS A 1047 -34.35 45.80 -26.23
CA LYS A 1047 -33.97 46.46 -24.95
C LYS A 1047 -34.70 46.01 -23.66
N SER A 1048 -34.03 46.35 -22.54
CA SER A 1048 -34.34 46.45 -21.09
C SER A 1048 -35.77 46.83 -20.62
N PRO A 1049 -36.05 46.76 -19.29
CA PRO A 1049 -35.97 47.99 -18.46
C PRO A 1049 -35.50 47.83 -16.98
N LEU A 1050 -35.22 48.97 -16.32
CA LEU A 1050 -34.92 49.18 -14.88
C LEU A 1050 -36.08 49.91 -14.16
N PRO A 1051 -36.20 49.80 -12.81
CA PRO A 1051 -35.89 50.93 -11.89
C PRO A 1051 -35.12 50.44 -10.62
N GLY A 1052 -34.61 51.24 -9.65
CA GLY A 1052 -34.80 52.66 -9.26
C GLY A 1052 -35.76 52.78 -8.05
N LEU A 1053 -35.50 53.50 -6.94
CA LEU A 1053 -34.41 54.41 -6.51
C LEU A 1053 -34.50 54.66 -4.96
N PHE A 1054 -33.67 55.56 -4.39
CA PHE A 1054 -33.64 56.16 -3.02
C PHE A 1054 -32.64 55.57 -1.98
N VAL A 1055 -32.11 56.34 -1.00
CA VAL A 1055 -31.18 57.53 -1.07
C VAL A 1055 -30.73 57.99 0.34
N LEU A 1056 -29.41 58.23 0.52
CA LEU A 1056 -28.70 59.04 1.55
C LEU A 1056 -28.99 58.84 3.07
N ILE A 1057 -27.90 58.76 3.87
CA ILE A 1057 -27.60 59.74 4.95
C ILE A 1057 -26.13 59.68 5.43
N SER A 1058 -25.53 60.87 5.62
CA SER A 1058 -24.28 61.22 6.36
C SER A 1058 -22.94 60.51 6.09
N ALA A 1059 -21.85 61.26 6.22
CA ALA A 1059 -20.45 60.80 6.20
C ALA A 1059 -19.75 61.12 7.53
N GLY A 1060 -18.61 60.45 7.81
CA GLY A 1060 -17.70 60.78 8.90
C GLY A 1060 -16.27 60.33 8.55
N THR A 1061 -15.30 61.25 8.54
CA THR A 1061 -13.94 61.00 8.02
C THR A 1061 -12.88 61.03 9.14
N ALA A 1062 -11.81 60.27 8.93
CA ALA A 1062 -10.79 59.89 9.91
C ALA A 1062 -9.76 60.99 10.33
N ILE A 1063 -8.70 60.53 11.03
CA ILE A 1063 -7.37 61.14 11.29
C ILE A 1063 -7.22 61.97 12.59
N TYR A 1064 -6.40 61.49 13.54
CA TYR A 1064 -5.53 62.20 14.51
C TYR A 1064 -4.90 61.16 15.48
N ILE A 1065 -3.64 61.17 15.97
CA ILE A 1065 -2.38 61.90 15.66
C ILE A 1065 -1.19 60.91 15.87
N ARG A 1066 -0.08 61.01 15.13
CA ARG A 1066 1.22 60.35 15.45
C ARG A 1066 2.30 61.37 15.83
N LYS A 1067 2.70 61.50 17.11
CA LYS A 1067 4.06 61.94 17.54
C LYS A 1067 4.32 61.99 19.07
N ARG A 1068 5.50 61.47 19.43
CA ARG A 1068 6.41 61.84 20.55
C ARG A 1068 6.01 63.05 21.42
N PHE A 1069 6.11 62.92 22.74
CA PHE A 1069 7.33 63.25 23.51
C PHE A 1069 7.20 62.87 25.00
N LEU A 1070 8.35 62.57 25.61
CA LEU A 1070 8.54 61.90 26.91
C LEU A 1070 8.13 60.42 26.89
#